data_AF-A0A2E6HWF8-F1
#
_entry.id   AF-A0A2E6HWF8-F1
#
_cell.length_a   1.000
_cell.length_b   1.000
_cell.length_c   1.000
_cell.angle_alpha   90.00
_cell.angle_beta   90.00
_cell.angle_gamma   90.00
#
_symmetry.space_group_name_H-M   'P 1'
#
loop_
_entity.id
_entity.type
_entity.pdbx_description
1 polymer ?
#
loop_
_entity_poly.entity_id
_entity_poly.type
_entity_poly.pdbx_seq_one_letter_code
_entity_poly.pdbx_strand_id
1 'polypeptide(L)'
;MALANFFRRGKTSQFQEIEEYRDLLETPDRFEDGFNLKTIVGALFVSIVMVPGNIYLELMIGGSIGAAAQWVTIILFLELAKRSFTTLKRQEIYLLYYVTTSLINRESGAFEGLLWNQYFVQSPAAKQFGIAKLFPWWFAPPVDSPALVERTFFHEDWFWPITLLVLSMIMGRIAWFSASYVLFRLTSDYERLPFPFAPINAQGAMALAEESSGTFTWKWRVFSTGAVIGVVWATIYVAVPAISGAFMERPIQLIPIPWVDFTPYTGYFLPATPIGFTLHLGPILAGMLAPFWAVVGSFLGVLVHTIASPILHSYGMMPHWMMGMDTIQTHFVTSIDFWMSFGIGITFAITVIGFYQVWTGVRSARIEQHERGSWTPPPGRGDFRIWICIVLFCLASLYTIVLAKLLFPHLVSRTLLVFFFLFAFVYTPLISFVNARLDGLVGQNVNIPYVKEATIFLSGFRGIEIWFVDFGIDNYGASAERFRQIELTGTRFTSILKAELFMVPLVLVTSFMYWSYIWKLAPIPSDAYPYVQLMWPLRALQRSVWITGTMRTEIEVHEEENRIEWTPANLPDGAWWYWRARASADADREVKERRFGPWSELAYFYTNFDGTDPPSAPPSRLREVPVDLSEAIAAGLPSPPLLLGPSGGARVATPNPAMTIAGALDPYGRELVYQFEVDKVPSFDGSFLQSSDDRPILFDALKPEVIGVGFVVGVTIFVVLSIFGLPILLVFGYIQSLTQIPHVLVTQIVGALLARFYFWKKYGRQQWRLYAAVLVVGFSVGMALVGMASVSIAMIQKSVSVLLF
;
A
#
# COMPACT_ATOMS: atom_id res chain seq x y z
N MET A 1 17.02 20.69 -34.63
CA MET A 1 17.23 21.99 -33.95
C MET A 1 15.94 22.82 -33.82
N ALA A 2 15.09 22.93 -34.83
CA ALA A 2 13.82 23.67 -34.73
C ALA A 2 12.81 23.07 -33.71
N LEU A 3 12.70 21.74 -33.60
CA LEU A 3 11.90 21.09 -32.54
C LEU A 3 12.45 21.37 -31.12
N ALA A 4 13.76 21.35 -30.95
CA ALA A 4 14.40 21.64 -29.65
C ALA A 4 14.21 23.12 -29.23
N ASN A 5 14.09 24.04 -30.19
CA ASN A 5 13.78 25.44 -29.93
C ASN A 5 12.29 25.70 -29.66
N PHE A 6 11.39 24.81 -30.12
CA PHE A 6 9.96 24.87 -29.77
C PHE A 6 9.74 24.51 -28.28
N PHE A 7 10.46 23.50 -27.76
CA PHE A 7 10.49 23.17 -26.33
C PHE A 7 11.17 24.23 -25.45
N ARG A 8 11.89 25.19 -26.04
CA ARG A 8 12.63 26.26 -25.36
C ARG A 8 11.85 27.58 -25.25
N ARG A 9 10.64 27.67 -25.84
CA ARG A 9 9.84 28.90 -25.83
C ARG A 9 9.17 29.14 -24.47
N GLY A 10 9.87 29.91 -23.64
CA GLY A 10 9.37 30.53 -22.41
C GLY A 10 9.35 29.55 -21.23
N LYS A 11 9.84 29.98 -20.06
CA LYS A 11 9.48 29.35 -18.79
C LYS A 11 7.95 29.23 -18.78
N THR A 12 7.40 28.03 -19.00
CA THR A 12 5.96 27.82 -19.06
C THR A 12 5.33 28.31 -17.75
N SER A 13 4.12 28.87 -17.80
CA SER A 13 3.45 29.42 -16.59
C SER A 13 3.35 28.43 -15.42
N GLN A 14 3.48 27.13 -15.71
CA GLN A 14 3.58 26.06 -14.74
C GLN A 14 4.83 26.17 -13.85
N PHE A 15 6.02 26.39 -14.41
CA PHE A 15 7.23 26.54 -13.59
C PHE A 15 7.20 27.83 -12.77
N GLN A 16 6.55 28.88 -13.28
CA GLN A 16 6.33 30.10 -12.50
C GLN A 16 5.45 29.85 -11.28
N GLU A 17 4.34 29.10 -11.42
CA GLU A 17 3.45 28.77 -10.31
C GLU A 17 4.18 28.02 -9.18
N ILE A 18 5.13 27.15 -9.54
CA ILE A 18 5.92 26.31 -8.64
C ILE A 18 7.10 27.08 -8.01
N GLU A 19 7.81 27.90 -8.79
CA GLU A 19 8.84 28.82 -8.28
C GLU A 19 8.24 29.75 -7.20
N GLU A 20 7.02 30.28 -7.42
CA GLU A 20 6.31 31.09 -6.42
C GLU A 20 6.08 30.36 -5.08
N TYR A 21 6.00 29.02 -5.05
CA TYR A 21 5.86 28.28 -3.79
C TYR A 21 7.17 28.24 -2.99
N ARG A 22 8.32 28.20 -3.67
CA ARG A 22 9.64 28.25 -3.02
C ARG A 22 9.80 29.54 -2.23
N ASP A 23 9.35 30.65 -2.82
CA ASP A 23 9.48 31.99 -2.25
C ASP A 23 8.46 32.28 -1.13
N LEU A 24 7.67 31.28 -0.72
CA LEU A 24 6.78 31.43 0.44
C LEU A 24 7.56 31.51 1.75
N LEU A 25 8.70 30.82 1.85
CA LEU A 25 9.50 30.77 3.07
C LEU A 25 11.00 30.75 2.73
N GLU A 26 11.71 31.81 3.15
CA GLU A 26 13.16 31.89 3.01
C GLU A 26 13.87 30.99 4.01
N THR A 27 15.04 30.48 3.60
CA THR A 27 15.92 29.71 4.48
C THR A 27 16.50 30.61 5.57
N PRO A 28 16.40 30.25 6.86
CA PRO A 28 16.95 31.05 7.94
C PRO A 28 18.49 31.02 7.97
N ASP A 29 19.10 32.14 8.37
CA ASP A 29 20.57 32.27 8.49
C ASP A 29 21.15 31.53 9.70
N ARG A 30 20.31 31.16 10.68
CA ARG A 30 20.73 30.53 11.93
C ARG A 30 19.99 29.23 12.17
N PHE A 31 20.75 28.20 12.51
CA PHE A 31 20.24 26.87 12.85
C PHE A 31 20.47 26.56 14.32
N GLU A 32 19.37 26.25 15.02
CA GLU A 32 19.39 25.93 16.46
C GLU A 32 19.03 24.47 16.73
N ASP A 33 19.47 23.97 17.88
CA ASP A 33 19.07 22.65 18.35
C ASP A 33 17.63 22.68 18.88
N GLY A 34 16.79 21.81 18.33
CA GLY A 34 15.44 21.55 18.83
C GLY A 34 15.41 20.43 19.86
N PHE A 35 16.39 19.52 19.85
CA PHE A 35 16.38 18.33 20.72
C PHE A 35 16.88 18.65 22.13
N ASN A 36 15.97 18.64 23.09
CA ASN A 36 16.24 18.89 24.50
C ASN A 36 15.22 18.19 25.41
N LEU A 37 15.31 18.48 26.73
CA LEU A 37 14.43 17.87 27.73
C LEU A 37 12.94 18.08 27.45
N LYS A 38 12.51 19.25 26.95
CA LYS A 38 11.10 19.50 26.63
C LYS A 38 10.61 18.57 25.52
N THR A 39 11.43 18.37 24.49
CA THR A 39 11.10 17.45 23.39
C THR A 39 11.14 15.98 23.81
N ILE A 40 12.02 15.60 24.74
CA ILE A 40 12.07 14.25 25.32
C ILE A 40 10.81 13.98 26.14
N VAL A 41 10.41 14.92 27.00
CA VAL A 41 9.16 14.81 27.77
C VAL A 41 7.94 14.77 26.84
N GLY A 42 7.95 15.55 25.74
CA GLY A 42 6.93 15.47 24.70
C GLY A 42 6.86 14.11 24.02
N ALA A 43 8.01 13.53 23.67
CA ALA A 43 8.09 12.19 23.09
C ALA A 43 7.50 11.13 24.05
N LEU A 44 7.88 11.18 25.33
CA LEU A 44 7.38 10.28 26.36
C LEU A 44 5.88 10.44 26.60
N PHE A 45 5.38 11.68 26.59
CA PHE A 45 3.95 11.96 26.70
C PHE A 45 3.18 11.32 25.54
N VAL A 46 3.64 11.52 24.30
CA VAL A 46 2.98 10.91 23.13
C VAL A 46 3.02 9.38 23.22
N SER A 47 4.18 8.80 23.52
CA SER A 47 4.33 7.35 23.57
C SER A 47 3.55 6.71 24.72
N ILE A 48 3.44 7.37 25.87
CA ILE A 48 2.80 6.78 27.06
C ILE A 48 1.29 7.04 27.10
N VAL A 49 0.86 8.21 26.63
CA VAL A 49 -0.52 8.67 26.78
C VAL A 49 -1.31 8.56 25.48
N MET A 50 -0.74 9.01 24.36
CA MET A 50 -1.48 9.09 23.09
C MET A 50 -1.46 7.78 22.31
N VAL A 51 -0.30 7.11 22.24
CA VAL A 51 -0.13 5.86 21.50
C VAL A 51 -1.12 4.76 21.91
N PRO A 52 -1.37 4.47 23.21
CA PRO A 52 -2.34 3.44 23.60
C PRO A 52 -3.76 3.77 23.14
N GLY A 53 -4.13 5.05 23.22
CA GLY A 53 -5.39 5.54 22.69
C GLY A 53 -5.50 5.36 21.19
N ASN A 54 -4.41 5.62 20.44
CA ASN A 54 -4.36 5.38 19.00
C ASN A 54 -4.52 3.88 18.66
N ILE A 55 -3.77 3.02 19.33
CA ILE A 55 -3.83 1.56 19.12
C ILE A 55 -5.25 1.05 19.34
N TYR A 56 -5.88 1.44 20.45
CA TYR A 56 -7.24 1.02 20.74
C TYR A 56 -8.23 1.48 19.66
N LEU A 57 -8.07 2.67 19.09
CA LEU A 57 -8.94 3.18 18.04
C LEU A 57 -8.76 2.48 16.70
N GLU A 58 -7.53 2.13 16.36
CA GLU A 58 -7.23 1.34 15.17
C GLU A 58 -7.91 -0.05 15.28
N LEU A 59 -7.88 -0.66 16.46
CA LEU A 59 -8.51 -1.96 16.70
C LEU A 59 -10.05 -1.92 16.71
N MET A 60 -10.62 -0.87 17.28
CA MET A 60 -12.07 -0.78 17.50
C MET A 60 -12.85 -0.29 16.27
N ILE A 61 -12.36 0.75 15.62
CA ILE A 61 -13.08 1.46 14.56
C ILE A 61 -12.24 1.66 13.29
N GLY A 62 -10.98 1.21 13.28
CA GLY A 62 -10.08 1.37 12.13
C GLY A 62 -9.65 2.80 11.88
N GLY A 63 -9.77 3.66 12.89
CA GLY A 63 -9.43 5.08 12.84
C GLY A 63 -8.14 5.37 13.60
N SER A 64 -7.45 6.45 13.21
CA SER A 64 -6.23 6.93 13.88
C SER A 64 -6.45 8.33 14.44
N ILE A 65 -5.85 8.63 15.59
CA ILE A 65 -5.75 10.00 16.13
C ILE A 65 -4.58 10.79 15.52
N GLY A 66 -3.89 10.24 14.52
CA GLY A 66 -2.59 10.71 14.01
C GLY A 66 -2.46 12.22 13.82
N ALA A 67 -3.27 12.81 12.93
CA ALA A 67 -3.23 14.26 12.70
C ALA A 67 -3.64 15.06 13.95
N ALA A 68 -4.54 14.51 14.77
CA ALA A 68 -5.08 15.18 15.94
C ALA A 68 -4.09 15.29 17.09
N ALA A 69 -3.40 14.19 17.37
CA ALA A 69 -2.42 14.08 18.42
C ALA A 69 -1.22 14.99 18.19
N GLN A 70 -0.80 15.21 16.93
CA GLN A 70 0.27 16.17 16.57
C GLN A 70 -0.04 17.56 17.11
N TRP A 71 -1.21 18.10 16.77
CA TRP A 71 -1.59 19.46 17.13
C TRP A 71 -1.91 19.59 18.61
N VAL A 72 -2.58 18.61 19.20
CA VAL A 72 -2.89 18.64 20.63
C VAL A 72 -1.65 18.54 21.50
N THR A 73 -0.65 17.73 21.11
CA THR A 73 0.65 17.71 21.80
C THR A 73 1.29 19.09 21.79
N ILE A 74 1.35 19.73 20.62
CA ILE A 74 1.96 21.06 20.48
C ILE A 74 1.22 22.09 21.34
N ILE A 75 -0.11 22.14 21.25
CA ILE A 75 -0.94 23.10 21.99
C ILE A 75 -0.82 22.87 23.50
N LEU A 76 -0.86 21.62 23.96
CA LEU A 76 -0.73 21.29 25.38
C LEU A 76 0.64 21.71 25.92
N PHE A 77 1.72 21.41 25.20
CA PHE A 77 3.06 21.80 25.60
C PHE A 77 3.28 23.31 25.53
N LEU A 78 2.65 23.99 24.58
CA LEU A 78 2.66 25.44 24.48
C LEU A 78 1.95 26.08 25.69
N GLU A 79 0.76 25.59 26.05
CA GLU A 79 0.01 26.04 27.23
C GLU A 79 0.74 25.72 28.54
N LEU A 80 1.35 24.54 28.64
CA LEU A 80 2.19 24.17 29.77
C LEU A 80 3.39 25.12 29.90
N ALA A 81 4.08 25.41 28.80
CA ALA A 81 5.22 26.32 28.80
C ALA A 81 4.81 27.71 29.28
N LYS A 82 3.70 28.26 28.75
CA LYS A 82 3.15 29.56 29.19
C LYS A 82 2.83 29.58 30.69
N ARG A 83 2.17 28.54 31.21
CA ARG A 83 1.83 28.41 32.64
C ARG A 83 3.05 28.22 33.53
N SER A 84 4.11 27.63 33.00
CA SER A 84 5.41 27.48 33.68
C SER A 84 6.32 28.69 33.48
N PHE A 85 5.85 29.81 32.92
CA PHE A 85 6.65 31.00 32.61
C PHE A 85 7.88 30.72 31.74
N THR A 86 7.78 29.74 30.85
CA THR A 86 8.80 29.39 29.85
C THR A 86 8.25 29.58 28.44
N THR A 87 9.13 29.67 27.45
CA THR A 87 8.74 29.74 26.04
C THR A 87 9.24 28.52 25.28
N LEU A 88 8.52 28.18 24.21
CA LEU A 88 8.96 27.18 23.25
C LEU A 88 9.55 27.86 22.01
N LYS A 89 10.74 27.42 21.62
CA LYS A 89 11.40 27.82 20.38
C LYS A 89 10.70 27.19 19.19
N ARG A 90 10.87 27.80 18.00
CA ARG A 90 10.37 27.28 16.73
C ARG A 90 10.86 25.84 16.47
N GLN A 91 12.13 25.57 16.76
CA GLN A 91 12.76 24.27 16.58
C GLN A 91 12.25 23.22 17.58
N GLU A 92 11.94 23.61 18.82
CA GLU A 92 11.33 22.72 19.81
C GLU A 92 9.91 22.32 19.37
N ILE A 93 9.13 23.27 18.85
CA ILE A 93 7.77 23.02 18.36
C ILE A 93 7.78 22.14 17.12
N TYR A 94 8.68 22.40 16.17
CA TYR A 94 8.84 21.54 15.02
C TYR A 94 9.29 20.12 15.41
N LEU A 95 10.19 19.98 16.39
CA LEU A 95 10.54 18.64 16.88
C LEU A 95 9.37 17.94 17.58
N LEU A 96 8.56 18.64 18.36
CA LEU A 96 7.34 18.05 18.94
C LEU A 96 6.38 17.58 17.84
N TYR A 97 6.18 18.40 16.80
CA TYR A 97 5.41 18.02 15.61
C TYR A 97 5.98 16.75 14.95
N TYR A 98 7.29 16.75 14.70
CA TYR A 98 8.01 15.65 14.04
C TYR A 98 7.96 14.34 14.84
N VAL A 99 8.26 14.42 16.13
CA VAL A 99 8.25 13.28 17.06
C VAL A 99 6.85 12.71 17.19
N THR A 100 5.83 13.55 17.37
CA THR A 100 4.46 13.08 17.51
C THR A 100 3.99 12.36 16.24
N THR A 101 4.28 12.94 15.07
CA THR A 101 3.99 12.32 13.77
C THR A 101 4.70 10.98 13.63
N SER A 102 5.98 10.94 14.01
CA SER A 102 6.83 9.76 13.85
C SER A 102 6.43 8.63 14.80
N LEU A 103 6.10 8.93 16.06
CA LEU A 103 5.71 7.92 17.03
C LEU A 103 4.39 7.26 16.63
N ILE A 104 3.35 8.04 16.34
CA ILE A 104 2.03 7.49 16.00
C ILE A 104 2.08 6.64 14.73
N ASN A 105 2.77 7.12 13.68
CA ASN A 105 2.87 6.37 12.42
C ASN A 105 3.75 5.12 12.51
N ARG A 106 4.61 4.98 13.55
CA ARG A 106 5.52 3.83 13.69
C ARG A 106 4.95 2.72 14.54
N GLU A 107 3.98 3.02 15.40
CA GLU A 107 3.28 1.99 16.17
C GLU A 107 2.61 0.97 15.25
N SER A 108 2.04 1.43 14.13
CA SER A 108 1.34 0.57 13.19
C SER A 108 2.23 -0.34 12.32
N GLY A 109 3.53 -0.37 12.60
CA GLY A 109 4.54 -1.16 11.88
C GLY A 109 5.54 -1.86 12.78
N ALA A 110 5.33 -1.82 14.10
CA ALA A 110 6.17 -2.49 15.09
C ALA A 110 5.52 -3.81 15.54
N PHE A 111 5.11 -3.95 16.80
CA PHE A 111 4.52 -5.19 17.31
C PHE A 111 3.11 -5.47 16.75
N GLU A 112 2.39 -4.46 16.23
CA GLU A 112 1.16 -4.70 15.46
C GLU A 112 1.43 -5.65 14.28
N GLY A 113 2.52 -5.44 13.55
CA GLY A 113 2.87 -6.25 12.39
C GLY A 113 3.07 -7.72 12.77
N LEU A 114 3.66 -7.99 13.94
CA LEU A 114 3.81 -9.35 14.45
C LEU A 114 2.46 -9.98 14.83
N LEU A 115 1.53 -9.20 15.39
CA LEU A 115 0.17 -9.66 15.68
C LEU A 115 -0.67 -9.91 14.43
N TRP A 116 -0.47 -9.09 13.39
CA TRP A 116 -1.04 -9.36 12.08
C TRP A 116 -0.49 -10.67 11.50
N ASN A 117 0.83 -10.87 11.55
CA ASN A 117 1.47 -12.07 11.02
C ASN A 117 0.95 -13.33 11.73
N GLN A 118 0.89 -13.36 13.07
CA GLN A 118 0.36 -14.54 13.78
C GLN A 118 -1.11 -14.82 13.45
N TYR A 119 -1.92 -13.78 13.25
CA TYR A 119 -3.31 -13.96 12.83
C TYR A 119 -3.37 -14.54 11.42
N PHE A 120 -2.56 -14.01 10.49
CA PHE A 120 -2.58 -14.43 9.11
C PHE A 120 -2.25 -15.92 8.97
N VAL A 121 -1.23 -16.41 9.68
CA VAL A 121 -0.84 -17.83 9.69
C VAL A 121 -1.97 -18.74 10.21
N GLN A 122 -2.75 -18.28 11.19
CA GLN A 122 -3.87 -19.04 11.78
C GLN A 122 -5.22 -18.82 11.06
N SER A 123 -5.27 -17.88 10.12
CA SER A 123 -6.53 -17.40 9.54
C SER A 123 -7.30 -18.48 8.77
N PRO A 124 -8.64 -18.43 8.73
CA PRO A 124 -9.44 -19.32 7.89
C PRO A 124 -9.05 -19.25 6.41
N ALA A 125 -8.66 -18.06 5.92
CA ALA A 125 -8.17 -17.88 4.56
C ALA A 125 -6.88 -18.68 4.30
N ALA A 126 -5.87 -18.57 5.17
CA ALA A 126 -4.63 -19.34 5.03
C ALA A 126 -4.87 -20.86 5.06
N LYS A 127 -5.83 -21.34 5.87
CA LYS A 127 -6.25 -22.74 5.90
C LYS A 127 -6.98 -23.16 4.62
N GLN A 128 -7.89 -22.31 4.12
CA GLN A 128 -8.65 -22.56 2.89
C GLN A 128 -7.75 -22.66 1.66
N PHE A 129 -6.71 -21.82 1.59
CA PHE A 129 -5.70 -21.82 0.54
C PHE A 129 -4.56 -22.84 0.76
N GLY A 130 -4.64 -23.67 1.82
CA GLY A 130 -3.64 -24.70 2.11
C GLY A 130 -2.23 -24.19 2.42
N ILE A 131 -2.07 -22.92 2.80
CA ILE A 131 -0.76 -22.28 3.07
C ILE A 131 -0.41 -22.18 4.56
N ALA A 132 -1.32 -22.52 5.47
CA ALA A 132 -1.18 -22.30 6.91
C ALA A 132 0.12 -22.89 7.55
N LYS A 133 0.66 -23.98 6.99
CA LYS A 133 1.90 -24.61 7.47
C LYS A 133 3.15 -24.28 6.65
N LEU A 134 2.99 -23.56 5.56
CA LEU A 134 4.10 -23.23 4.65
C LEU A 134 4.81 -21.92 5.05
N PHE A 135 4.31 -21.23 6.08
CA PHE A 135 4.88 -19.98 6.54
C PHE A 135 6.27 -20.17 7.16
N PRO A 136 7.24 -19.30 6.86
CA PRO A 136 8.56 -19.37 7.48
C PRO A 136 8.51 -19.11 9.00
N TRP A 137 9.27 -19.86 9.78
CA TRP A 137 9.32 -19.74 11.25
C TRP A 137 9.78 -18.36 11.77
N TRP A 138 10.51 -17.59 10.95
CA TRP A 138 10.95 -16.25 11.29
C TRP A 138 9.91 -15.16 10.96
N PHE A 139 8.85 -15.50 10.23
CA PHE A 139 7.75 -14.59 9.90
C PHE A 139 6.74 -14.49 11.05
N ALA A 140 6.38 -15.64 11.64
CA ALA A 140 5.56 -15.78 12.84
C ALA A 140 5.81 -17.16 13.48
N PRO A 141 5.50 -17.33 14.78
CA PRO A 141 5.50 -18.65 15.41
C PRO A 141 4.59 -19.65 14.68
N PRO A 142 4.92 -20.95 14.69
CA PRO A 142 4.06 -22.00 14.15
C PRO A 142 2.66 -22.00 14.79
N VAL A 143 1.65 -22.48 14.05
CA VAL A 143 0.24 -22.51 14.50
C VAL A 143 0.06 -23.22 15.84
N ASP A 144 0.84 -24.27 16.09
CA ASP A 144 0.75 -25.11 17.30
C ASP A 144 1.63 -24.60 18.45
N SER A 145 2.28 -23.44 18.28
CA SER A 145 3.18 -22.87 19.29
C SER A 145 2.43 -22.48 20.58
N PRO A 146 2.95 -22.86 21.76
CA PRO A 146 2.42 -22.38 23.04
C PRO A 146 2.37 -20.85 23.15
N ALA A 147 3.25 -20.14 22.42
CA ALA A 147 3.30 -18.68 22.39
C ALA A 147 1.96 -18.05 21.96
N LEU A 148 1.30 -18.68 20.98
CA LEU A 148 0.05 -18.21 20.40
C LEU A 148 -1.14 -18.53 21.30
N VAL A 149 -1.13 -19.73 21.91
CA VAL A 149 -2.14 -20.17 22.87
C VAL A 149 -2.13 -19.30 24.13
N GLU A 150 -0.95 -19.06 24.69
CA GLU A 150 -0.78 -18.24 25.88
C GLU A 150 -0.86 -16.73 25.61
N ARG A 151 -0.84 -16.32 24.33
CA ARG A 151 -0.86 -14.92 23.87
C ARG A 151 0.25 -14.10 24.53
N THR A 152 1.48 -14.55 24.37
CA THR A 152 2.67 -13.95 24.99
C THR A 152 3.81 -13.79 23.99
N PHE A 153 4.50 -12.65 24.04
CA PHE A 153 5.76 -12.43 23.31
C PHE A 153 6.99 -12.98 24.04
N PHE A 154 6.85 -13.46 25.28
CA PHE A 154 7.95 -13.97 26.10
C PHE A 154 8.33 -15.44 25.81
N HIS A 155 7.97 -15.96 24.63
CA HIS A 155 8.29 -17.32 24.21
C HIS A 155 9.45 -17.33 23.22
N GLU A 156 10.25 -18.40 23.19
CA GLU A 156 11.43 -18.51 22.34
C GLU A 156 11.13 -18.46 20.84
N ASP A 157 9.96 -18.95 20.41
CA ASP A 157 9.51 -18.87 19.01
C ASP A 157 9.39 -17.43 18.49
N TRP A 158 9.27 -16.44 19.38
CA TRP A 158 9.26 -15.03 18.99
C TRP A 158 10.65 -14.41 18.81
N PHE A 159 11.71 -15.11 19.23
CA PHE A 159 13.07 -14.57 19.21
C PHE A 159 13.46 -14.02 17.84
N TRP A 160 13.25 -14.81 16.79
CA TRP A 160 13.63 -14.43 15.44
C TRP A 160 12.70 -13.40 14.80
N PRO A 161 11.36 -13.54 14.84
CA PRO A 161 10.48 -12.49 14.36
C PRO A 161 10.75 -11.12 15.01
N ILE A 162 10.97 -11.09 16.33
CA ILE A 162 11.30 -9.85 17.06
C ILE A 162 12.69 -9.34 16.68
N THR A 163 13.70 -10.21 16.57
CA THR A 163 15.05 -9.80 16.18
C THR A 163 15.07 -9.19 14.78
N LEU A 164 14.37 -9.81 13.82
CA LEU A 164 14.25 -9.29 12.47
C LEU A 164 13.47 -7.98 12.42
N LEU A 165 12.40 -7.82 13.22
CA LEU A 165 11.70 -6.56 13.39
C LEU A 165 12.66 -5.45 13.85
N VAL A 166 13.42 -5.69 14.92
CA VAL A 166 14.36 -4.71 15.50
C VAL A 166 15.47 -4.35 14.50
N LEU A 167 16.10 -5.35 13.88
CA LEU A 167 17.15 -5.13 12.89
C LEU A 167 16.64 -4.39 11.65
N SER A 168 15.47 -4.77 11.12
CA SER A 168 14.86 -4.12 9.97
C SER A 168 14.46 -2.68 10.29
N MET A 169 13.96 -2.41 11.50
CA MET A 169 13.63 -1.06 11.95
C MET A 169 14.88 -0.17 12.02
N ILE A 170 15.98 -0.68 12.59
CA ILE A 170 17.26 0.06 12.68
C ILE A 170 17.84 0.31 11.28
N MET A 171 17.96 -0.74 10.46
CA MET A 171 18.52 -0.63 9.10
C MET A 171 17.67 0.28 8.21
N GLY A 172 16.34 0.16 8.29
CA GLY A 172 15.41 1.04 7.59
C GLY A 172 15.54 2.49 8.02
N ARG A 173 15.79 2.79 9.30
CA ARG A 173 16.07 4.17 9.75
C ARG A 173 17.40 4.70 9.23
N ILE A 174 18.44 3.86 9.21
CA ILE A 174 19.76 4.23 8.66
C ILE A 174 19.63 4.54 7.16
N ALA A 175 18.98 3.66 6.38
CA ALA A 175 18.74 3.85 4.96
C ALA A 175 17.91 5.11 4.70
N TRP A 176 16.80 5.26 5.42
CA TRP A 176 15.93 6.44 5.33
C TRP A 176 16.69 7.74 5.59
N PHE A 177 17.43 7.85 6.70
CA PHE A 177 18.13 9.09 7.04
C PHE A 177 19.24 9.40 6.03
N SER A 178 20.05 8.40 5.68
CA SER A 178 21.22 8.57 4.83
C SER A 178 20.86 8.85 3.36
N ALA A 179 19.98 8.06 2.75
CA ALA A 179 19.56 8.25 1.37
C ALA A 179 18.82 9.58 1.19
N SER A 180 17.88 9.89 2.08
CA SER A 180 17.08 11.12 2.00
C SER A 180 17.95 12.36 2.17
N TYR A 181 18.94 12.33 3.08
CA TYR A 181 19.89 13.42 3.24
C TYR A 181 20.75 13.63 1.97
N VAL A 182 21.27 12.55 1.37
CA VAL A 182 22.05 12.64 0.12
C VAL A 182 21.22 13.23 -1.01
N LEU A 183 19.97 12.75 -1.16
CA LEU A 183 19.02 13.25 -2.15
C LEU A 183 18.69 14.71 -1.93
N PHE A 184 18.46 15.13 -0.68
CA PHE A 184 18.26 16.53 -0.31
C PHE A 184 19.47 17.40 -0.67
N ARG A 185 20.71 16.98 -0.35
CA ARG A 185 21.93 17.72 -0.71
C ARG A 185 22.06 17.88 -2.24
N LEU A 186 21.71 16.85 -2.99
CA LEU A 186 21.74 16.87 -4.45
C LEU A 186 20.64 17.77 -5.05
N THR A 187 19.41 17.66 -4.57
CA THR A 187 18.25 18.32 -5.18
C THR A 187 18.00 19.73 -4.64
N SER A 188 18.14 19.94 -3.33
CA SER A 188 17.93 21.25 -2.68
C SER A 188 19.17 22.13 -2.78
N ASP A 189 20.35 21.65 -2.37
CA ASP A 189 21.54 22.52 -2.28
C ASP A 189 22.21 22.71 -3.64
N TYR A 190 22.39 21.61 -4.39
CA TYR A 190 23.08 21.66 -5.69
C TYR A 190 22.16 22.07 -6.84
N GLU A 191 21.05 21.36 -7.04
CA GLU A 191 20.09 21.67 -8.11
C GLU A 191 19.16 22.85 -7.81
N ARG A 192 19.03 23.26 -6.53
CA ARG A 192 18.14 24.35 -6.11
C ARG A 192 16.71 24.19 -6.61
N LEU A 193 16.14 22.99 -6.44
CA LEU A 193 14.73 22.76 -6.77
C LEU A 193 13.77 23.49 -5.82
N PRO A 194 12.57 23.89 -6.28
CA PRO A 194 11.65 24.73 -5.50
C PRO A 194 11.00 24.05 -4.28
N PHE A 195 10.70 22.75 -4.34
CA PHE A 195 10.00 21.98 -3.30
C PHE A 195 8.68 22.64 -2.84
N PRO A 196 7.63 22.69 -3.67
CA PRO A 196 6.46 23.54 -3.43
C PRO A 196 5.72 23.26 -2.12
N PHE A 197 5.70 22.01 -1.65
CA PHE A 197 5.03 21.62 -0.40
C PHE A 197 5.90 21.81 0.86
N ALA A 198 7.23 21.91 0.73
CA ALA A 198 8.09 22.04 1.91
C ALA A 198 7.86 23.36 2.68
N PRO A 199 7.80 24.55 2.02
CA PRO A 199 7.43 25.81 2.69
C PRO A 199 6.06 25.77 3.34
N ILE A 200 5.07 25.16 2.67
CA ILE A 200 3.70 25.05 3.17
C ILE A 200 3.67 24.25 4.48
N ASN A 201 4.29 23.06 4.47
CA ASN A 201 4.33 22.16 5.62
C ASN A 201 5.14 22.76 6.78
N ALA A 202 6.28 23.38 6.48
CA ALA A 202 7.11 24.06 7.47
C ALA A 202 6.36 25.24 8.14
N GLN A 203 5.66 26.05 7.35
CA GLN A 203 4.85 27.15 7.87
C GLN A 203 3.67 26.67 8.71
N GLY A 204 3.00 25.60 8.29
CA GLY A 204 1.92 24.98 9.04
C GLY A 204 2.38 24.57 10.44
N ALA A 205 3.53 23.88 10.53
CA ALA A 205 4.11 23.48 11.81
C ALA A 205 4.58 24.68 12.67
N MET A 206 5.07 25.76 12.04
CA MET A 206 5.56 26.96 12.74
C MET A 206 4.47 27.97 13.09
N ALA A 207 3.24 27.86 12.56
CA ALA A 207 2.19 28.84 12.79
C ALA A 207 1.84 29.01 14.28
N LEU A 208 1.92 27.92 15.06
CA LEU A 208 1.71 27.90 16.52
C LEU A 208 2.91 28.43 17.32
N ALA A 209 4.10 28.53 16.71
CA ALA A 209 5.30 28.94 17.42
C ALA A 209 5.37 30.43 17.73
N GLU A 210 4.67 31.28 16.98
CA GLU A 210 4.65 32.72 17.23
C GLU A 210 3.79 33.09 18.45
N GLU A 211 2.90 32.20 18.89
CA GLU A 211 2.03 32.40 20.05
C GLU A 211 2.80 32.35 21.39
N SER A 212 3.93 31.63 21.45
CA SER A 212 4.76 31.58 22.68
C SER A 212 5.32 32.96 23.08
N SER A 213 5.34 33.93 22.15
CA SER A 213 5.79 35.30 22.38
C SER A 213 4.72 36.24 22.95
N GLY A 214 3.45 35.81 23.05
CA GLY A 214 2.34 36.62 23.57
C GLY A 214 1.80 37.70 22.62
N THR A 215 2.22 37.72 21.34
CA THR A 215 1.75 38.68 20.33
C THR A 215 0.73 38.04 19.36
N PHE A 216 -0.42 38.70 19.16
CA PHE A 216 -1.46 38.23 18.24
C PHE A 216 -1.15 38.62 16.79
N THR A 217 -0.48 37.72 16.06
CA THR A 217 -0.18 37.91 14.62
C THR A 217 -1.37 37.57 13.73
N TRP A 218 -1.26 37.87 12.43
CA TRP A 218 -2.27 37.48 11.45
C TRP A 218 -2.46 35.95 11.40
N LYS A 219 -1.39 35.17 11.68
CA LYS A 219 -1.40 33.70 11.66
C LYS A 219 -2.40 33.17 12.67
N TRP A 220 -2.43 33.74 13.87
CA TRP A 220 -3.39 33.35 14.91
C TRP A 220 -4.84 33.53 14.45
N ARG A 221 -5.19 34.67 13.84
CA ARG A 221 -6.57 34.92 13.39
C ARG A 221 -7.02 33.92 12.33
N VAL A 222 -6.16 33.63 11.35
CA VAL A 222 -6.46 32.66 10.30
C VAL A 222 -6.53 31.24 10.86
N PHE A 223 -5.61 30.90 11.76
CA PHE A 223 -5.60 29.61 12.47
C PHE A 223 -6.89 29.41 13.28
N SER A 224 -7.28 30.39 14.11
CA SER A 224 -8.51 30.30 14.91
C SER A 224 -9.76 30.23 14.03
N THR A 225 -9.78 30.94 12.89
CA THR A 225 -10.88 30.83 11.91
C THR A 225 -11.00 29.41 11.39
N GLY A 226 -9.87 28.81 10.99
CA GLY A 226 -9.81 27.41 10.57
C GLY A 226 -10.28 26.48 11.69
N ALA A 227 -9.79 26.67 12.92
CA ALA A 227 -10.15 25.86 14.08
C ALA A 227 -11.64 25.90 14.39
N VAL A 228 -12.27 27.08 14.33
CA VAL A 228 -13.73 27.19 14.53
C VAL A 228 -14.50 26.47 13.42
N ILE A 229 -14.11 26.62 12.15
CA ILE A 229 -14.72 25.88 11.03
C ILE A 229 -14.57 24.36 11.27
N GLY A 230 -13.38 23.92 11.68
CA GLY A 230 -13.08 22.54 12.01
C GLY A 230 -13.94 22.00 13.14
N VAL A 231 -14.05 22.74 14.26
CA VAL A 231 -14.88 22.36 15.41
C VAL A 231 -16.34 22.22 14.99
N VAL A 232 -16.91 23.24 14.33
CA VAL A 232 -18.31 23.23 13.90
C VAL A 232 -18.58 22.06 12.95
N TRP A 233 -17.72 21.86 11.95
CA TRP A 233 -17.85 20.76 11.01
C TRP A 233 -17.72 19.39 11.70
N ALA A 234 -16.74 19.24 12.58
CA ALA A 234 -16.51 18.01 13.33
C ALA A 234 -17.64 17.67 14.29
N THR A 235 -18.28 18.68 14.90
CA THR A 235 -19.43 18.42 15.76
C THR A 235 -20.54 17.74 14.96
N ILE A 236 -20.80 18.22 13.74
CA ILE A 236 -21.84 17.67 12.87
C ILE A 236 -21.41 16.32 12.26
N TYR A 237 -20.19 16.27 11.72
CA TYR A 237 -19.71 15.15 10.90
C TYR A 237 -19.09 14.02 11.72
N VAL A 238 -18.54 14.29 12.90
CA VAL A 238 -17.83 13.30 13.74
C VAL A 238 -18.52 13.11 15.08
N ALA A 239 -18.79 14.17 15.83
CA ALA A 239 -19.31 14.07 17.19
C ALA A 239 -20.72 13.50 17.25
N VAL A 240 -21.64 14.00 16.42
CA VAL A 240 -23.02 13.52 16.38
C VAL A 240 -23.07 12.01 16.11
N PRO A 241 -22.43 11.47 15.05
CA PRO A 241 -22.36 10.02 14.83
C PRO A 241 -21.66 9.23 15.93
N ALA A 242 -20.50 9.72 16.41
CA ALA A 242 -19.70 9.00 17.40
C ALA A 242 -20.37 8.93 18.77
N ILE A 243 -20.98 10.03 19.22
CA ILE A 243 -21.70 10.10 20.51
C ILE A 243 -23.03 9.35 20.39
N SER A 244 -23.83 9.60 19.35
CA SER A 244 -25.10 8.87 19.19
C SER A 244 -24.90 7.37 19.01
N GLY A 245 -23.89 6.94 18.24
CA GLY A 245 -23.52 5.53 18.10
C GLY A 245 -22.93 4.90 19.36
N ALA A 246 -22.59 5.71 20.37
CA ALA A 246 -22.27 5.22 21.70
C ALA A 246 -23.59 4.84 22.43
N PHE A 247 -24.59 5.73 22.41
CA PHE A 247 -25.84 5.57 23.16
C PHE A 247 -26.96 4.81 22.43
N MET A 248 -26.87 4.64 21.11
CA MET A 248 -27.94 4.11 20.25
C MET A 248 -27.41 2.95 19.39
N GLU A 249 -28.27 1.99 19.07
CA GLU A 249 -27.93 0.86 18.18
C GLU A 249 -27.55 1.32 16.77
N ARG A 250 -28.15 2.41 16.29
CA ARG A 250 -27.82 3.04 15.01
C ARG A 250 -27.35 4.47 15.25
N PRO A 251 -26.10 4.82 14.87
CA PRO A 251 -25.63 6.19 15.00
C PRO A 251 -26.47 7.13 14.14
N ILE A 252 -26.81 8.30 14.68
CA ILE A 252 -27.40 9.39 13.93
C ILE A 252 -26.31 9.93 13.01
N GLN A 253 -26.42 9.62 11.72
CA GLN A 253 -25.56 10.15 10.67
C GLN A 253 -26.34 11.19 9.88
N LEU A 254 -26.13 12.48 10.19
CA LEU A 254 -26.69 13.58 9.40
C LEU A 254 -26.14 13.58 7.97
N ILE A 255 -24.87 13.19 7.85
CA ILE A 255 -24.15 13.02 6.59
C ILE A 255 -23.55 11.62 6.60
N PRO A 256 -23.82 10.77 5.60
CA PRO A 256 -23.24 9.43 5.49
C PRO A 256 -21.70 9.46 5.45
N ILE A 257 -21.08 8.58 6.24
CA ILE A 257 -19.62 8.40 6.34
C ILE A 257 -19.31 6.98 5.85
N PRO A 258 -18.25 6.76 5.04
CA PRO A 258 -17.27 7.73 4.55
C PRO A 258 -17.75 8.61 3.38
N TRP A 259 -18.81 8.20 2.69
CA TRP A 259 -19.42 8.92 1.58
C TRP A 259 -20.89 8.55 1.43
N VAL A 260 -21.63 9.33 0.65
CA VAL A 260 -22.95 8.96 0.16
C VAL A 260 -22.76 8.04 -1.04
N ASP A 261 -23.30 6.83 -0.96
CA ASP A 261 -23.21 5.86 -2.05
C ASP A 261 -24.37 6.06 -3.04
N PHE A 262 -24.03 6.56 -4.24
CA PHE A 262 -24.97 6.70 -5.33
C PHE A 262 -24.91 5.53 -6.31
N THR A 263 -23.91 4.65 -6.21
CA THR A 263 -23.62 3.58 -7.19
C THR A 263 -24.81 2.65 -7.44
N PRO A 264 -25.51 2.13 -6.42
CA PRO A 264 -26.67 1.26 -6.64
C PRO A 264 -27.81 1.94 -7.41
N TYR A 265 -27.94 3.26 -7.27
CA TYR A 265 -28.99 4.06 -7.92
C TYR A 265 -28.57 4.53 -9.31
N THR A 266 -27.30 4.85 -9.51
CA THR A 266 -26.80 5.32 -10.80
C THR A 266 -26.48 4.18 -11.75
N GLY A 267 -26.33 2.94 -11.26
CA GLY A 267 -26.04 1.76 -12.08
C GLY A 267 -27.02 1.51 -13.24
N TYR A 268 -28.25 2.05 -13.17
CA TYR A 268 -29.23 1.97 -14.26
C TYR A 268 -28.80 2.73 -15.53
N PHE A 269 -28.05 3.82 -15.39
CA PHE A 269 -27.63 4.68 -16.51
C PHE A 269 -26.11 4.91 -16.58
N LEU A 270 -25.38 4.61 -15.50
CA LEU A 270 -23.92 4.60 -15.40
C LEU A 270 -23.45 3.23 -14.86
N PRO A 271 -23.56 2.14 -15.64
CA PRO A 271 -23.06 0.84 -15.24
C PRO A 271 -21.55 0.86 -15.00
N ALA A 272 -21.06 -0.03 -14.13
CA ALA A 272 -19.64 -0.19 -13.80
C ALA A 272 -18.91 1.11 -13.35
N THR A 273 -19.65 2.07 -12.80
CA THR A 273 -19.10 3.38 -12.37
C THR A 273 -19.30 3.58 -10.86
N PRO A 274 -18.22 3.61 -10.06
CA PRO A 274 -18.32 3.72 -8.60
C PRO A 274 -18.54 5.18 -8.16
N ILE A 275 -19.79 5.59 -7.92
CA ILE A 275 -20.15 6.97 -7.55
C ILE A 275 -20.34 7.11 -6.03
N GLY A 276 -19.23 7.15 -5.31
CA GLY A 276 -19.19 7.55 -3.89
C GLY A 276 -18.86 9.04 -3.75
N PHE A 277 -19.81 9.85 -3.25
CA PHE A 277 -19.60 11.29 -3.09
C PHE A 277 -19.28 11.65 -1.64
N THR A 278 -18.08 12.19 -1.40
CA THR A 278 -17.69 12.67 -0.06
C THR A 278 -18.20 14.10 0.18
N LEU A 279 -18.97 14.26 1.25
CA LEU A 279 -19.45 15.58 1.71
C LEU A 279 -18.48 16.24 2.71
N HIS A 280 -17.29 15.69 2.91
CA HIS A 280 -16.30 16.21 3.85
C HIS A 280 -15.63 17.51 3.33
N LEU A 281 -15.39 18.49 4.21
CA LEU A 281 -14.74 19.75 3.83
C LEU A 281 -13.22 19.63 3.58
N GLY A 282 -12.58 18.56 4.07
CA GLY A 282 -11.14 18.34 3.96
C GLY A 282 -10.62 18.38 2.52
N PRO A 283 -11.18 17.62 1.55
CA PRO A 283 -10.80 17.71 0.15
C PRO A 283 -10.95 19.12 -0.44
N ILE A 284 -11.99 19.87 -0.06
CA ILE A 284 -12.17 21.26 -0.53
C ILE A 284 -11.00 22.13 -0.03
N LEU A 285 -10.64 22.03 1.26
CA LEU A 285 -9.51 22.77 1.83
C LEU A 285 -8.17 22.34 1.24
N ALA A 286 -7.98 21.05 0.96
CA ALA A 286 -6.79 20.53 0.27
C ALA A 286 -6.68 21.12 -1.15
N GLY A 287 -7.80 21.21 -1.87
CA GLY A 287 -7.88 21.84 -3.19
C GLY A 287 -7.55 23.34 -3.18
N MET A 288 -7.76 24.05 -2.07
CA MET A 288 -7.37 25.47 -1.94
C MET A 288 -5.84 25.67 -1.87
N LEU A 289 -5.10 24.62 -1.51
CA LEU A 289 -3.65 24.64 -1.29
C LEU A 289 -2.87 24.00 -2.44
N ALA A 290 -3.43 22.92 -3.00
CA ALA A 290 -2.80 22.13 -4.04
C ALA A 290 -2.56 22.93 -5.34
N PRO A 291 -1.53 22.58 -6.12
CA PRO A 291 -1.31 23.16 -7.44
C PRO A 291 -2.56 23.02 -8.31
N PHE A 292 -3.04 24.13 -8.89
CA PHE A 292 -4.34 24.17 -9.56
C PHE A 292 -4.46 23.12 -10.67
N TRP A 293 -3.41 22.97 -11.47
CA TRP A 293 -3.39 22.05 -12.60
C TRP A 293 -3.32 20.57 -12.18
N ALA A 294 -2.81 20.25 -10.99
CA ALA A 294 -2.93 18.90 -10.44
C ALA A 294 -4.41 18.58 -10.17
N VAL A 295 -5.12 19.48 -9.48
CA VAL A 295 -6.53 19.29 -9.12
C VAL A 295 -7.42 19.19 -10.35
N VAL A 296 -7.18 20.02 -11.37
CA VAL A 296 -7.89 19.93 -12.65
C VAL A 296 -7.61 18.58 -13.34
N GLY A 297 -6.37 18.10 -13.30
CA GLY A 297 -6.00 16.79 -13.82
C GLY A 297 -6.80 15.67 -13.16
N SER A 298 -6.87 15.67 -11.82
CA SER A 298 -7.64 14.70 -11.04
C SER A 298 -9.12 14.75 -11.41
N PHE A 299 -9.70 15.95 -11.50
CA PHE A 299 -11.10 16.14 -11.89
C PHE A 299 -11.38 15.61 -13.31
N LEU A 300 -10.51 15.90 -14.28
CA LEU A 300 -10.64 15.38 -15.65
C LEU A 300 -10.54 13.84 -15.66
N GLY A 301 -9.70 13.26 -14.82
CA GLY A 301 -9.60 11.81 -14.69
C GLY A 301 -10.87 11.17 -14.12
N VAL A 302 -11.52 11.80 -13.14
CA VAL A 302 -12.85 11.39 -12.68
C VAL A 302 -13.86 11.41 -13.82
N LEU A 303 -13.88 12.48 -14.64
CA LEU A 303 -14.80 12.57 -15.78
C LEU A 303 -14.53 11.48 -16.82
N VAL A 304 -13.27 11.26 -17.18
CA VAL A 304 -12.89 10.19 -18.10
C VAL A 304 -13.31 8.83 -17.56
N HIS A 305 -13.07 8.55 -16.28
CA HIS A 305 -13.50 7.30 -15.66
C HIS A 305 -15.04 7.15 -15.69
N THR A 306 -15.77 8.20 -15.35
CA THR A 306 -17.24 8.21 -15.33
C THR A 306 -17.85 7.93 -16.71
N ILE A 307 -17.19 8.43 -17.76
CA ILE A 307 -17.65 8.27 -19.16
C ILE A 307 -17.17 6.93 -19.73
N ALA A 308 -15.93 6.53 -19.46
CA ALA A 308 -15.34 5.33 -20.04
C ALA A 308 -15.89 4.04 -19.42
N SER A 309 -16.16 4.01 -18.11
CA SER A 309 -16.66 2.81 -17.42
C SER A 309 -17.91 2.19 -18.08
N PRO A 310 -18.99 2.96 -18.34
CA PRO A 310 -20.17 2.43 -19.01
C PRO A 310 -19.91 1.92 -20.43
N ILE A 311 -19.03 2.62 -21.17
CA ILE A 311 -18.64 2.26 -22.53
C ILE A 311 -17.89 0.92 -22.51
N LEU A 312 -16.91 0.78 -21.63
CA LEU A 312 -16.13 -0.46 -21.46
C LEU A 312 -17.01 -1.64 -21.05
N HIS A 313 -17.97 -1.41 -20.15
CA HIS A 313 -18.97 -2.41 -19.79
C HIS A 313 -19.82 -2.84 -21.00
N SER A 314 -20.25 -1.89 -21.85
CA SER A 314 -21.01 -2.22 -23.07
C SER A 314 -20.22 -3.06 -24.09
N TYR A 315 -18.89 -2.97 -24.08
CA TYR A 315 -17.99 -3.81 -24.89
C TYR A 315 -17.63 -5.15 -24.22
N GLY A 316 -18.24 -5.48 -23.06
CA GLY A 316 -17.98 -6.72 -22.35
C GLY A 316 -16.64 -6.76 -21.59
N MET A 317 -15.98 -5.61 -21.41
CA MET A 317 -14.68 -5.55 -20.72
C MET A 317 -14.78 -5.55 -19.19
N MET A 318 -16.01 -5.50 -18.64
CA MET A 318 -16.30 -5.47 -17.20
C MET A 318 -17.26 -6.63 -16.80
N PRO A 319 -16.89 -7.90 -17.05
CA PRO A 319 -17.81 -9.04 -16.95
C PRO A 319 -18.28 -9.36 -15.53
N HIS A 320 -17.53 -8.96 -14.51
CA HIS A 320 -17.84 -9.31 -13.13
C HIS A 320 -18.76 -8.29 -12.44
N TRP A 321 -18.95 -7.10 -13.02
CA TRP A 321 -19.82 -6.09 -12.43
C TRP A 321 -21.30 -6.49 -12.57
N MET A 322 -22.08 -6.30 -11.50
CA MET A 322 -23.52 -6.56 -11.50
C MET A 322 -24.29 -5.39 -10.93
N MET A 323 -25.53 -5.24 -11.40
CA MET A 323 -26.44 -4.22 -10.88
C MET A 323 -26.72 -4.43 -9.39
N GLY A 324 -26.68 -3.35 -8.62
CA GLY A 324 -26.88 -3.37 -7.16
C GLY A 324 -25.61 -3.46 -6.32
N MET A 325 -24.43 -3.64 -6.94
CA MET A 325 -23.15 -3.52 -6.25
C MET A 325 -22.95 -2.10 -5.69
N ASP A 326 -22.38 -2.01 -4.48
CA ASP A 326 -22.02 -0.75 -3.85
C ASP A 326 -20.76 -0.12 -4.49
N THR A 327 -20.38 1.09 -4.05
CA THR A 327 -19.19 1.80 -4.55
C THR A 327 -17.90 0.98 -4.40
N ILE A 328 -17.73 0.29 -3.27
CA ILE A 328 -16.49 -0.43 -2.94
C ILE A 328 -16.37 -1.68 -3.80
N GLN A 329 -17.44 -2.46 -3.88
CA GLN A 329 -17.54 -3.65 -4.71
C GLN A 329 -17.36 -3.29 -6.19
N THR A 330 -18.05 -2.25 -6.67
CA THR A 330 -17.92 -1.77 -8.05
C THR A 330 -16.48 -1.36 -8.35
N HIS A 331 -15.84 -0.59 -7.47
CA HIS A 331 -14.44 -0.19 -7.64
C HIS A 331 -13.50 -1.41 -7.68
N PHE A 332 -13.66 -2.36 -6.75
CA PHE A 332 -12.83 -3.56 -6.69
C PHE A 332 -12.94 -4.40 -7.96
N VAL A 333 -14.16 -4.72 -8.38
CA VAL A 333 -14.42 -5.58 -9.52
C VAL A 333 -13.98 -4.94 -10.83
N THR A 334 -14.31 -3.67 -11.05
CA THR A 334 -13.89 -2.94 -12.26
C THR A 334 -12.37 -2.67 -12.29
N SER A 335 -11.71 -2.63 -11.13
CA SER A 335 -10.25 -2.59 -11.04
C SER A 335 -9.63 -3.88 -11.57
N ILE A 336 -10.12 -5.05 -11.12
CA ILE A 336 -9.64 -6.36 -11.60
C ILE A 336 -9.91 -6.51 -13.10
N ASP A 337 -11.09 -6.09 -13.55
CA ASP A 337 -11.51 -6.26 -14.95
C ASP A 337 -10.73 -5.39 -15.94
N PHE A 338 -10.43 -4.13 -15.61
CA PHE A 338 -9.81 -3.21 -16.55
C PHE A 338 -8.89 -2.16 -15.90
N TRP A 339 -9.38 -1.42 -14.91
CA TRP A 339 -8.73 -0.19 -14.45
C TRP A 339 -7.34 -0.42 -13.84
N MET A 340 -7.10 -1.58 -13.21
CA MET A 340 -5.77 -1.93 -12.69
C MET A 340 -4.76 -2.07 -13.82
N SER A 341 -5.06 -2.89 -14.83
CA SER A 341 -4.19 -3.08 -16.01
C SER A 341 -3.95 -1.78 -16.75
N PHE A 342 -5.00 -0.98 -16.96
CA PHE A 342 -4.88 0.33 -17.62
C PHE A 342 -4.01 1.32 -16.81
N GLY A 343 -4.22 1.37 -15.49
CA GLY A 343 -3.44 2.21 -14.56
C GLY A 343 -1.96 1.83 -14.48
N ILE A 344 -1.64 0.53 -14.54
CA ILE A 344 -0.26 0.04 -14.65
C ILE A 344 0.40 0.60 -15.92
N GLY A 345 -0.29 0.52 -17.07
CA GLY A 345 0.19 1.06 -18.34
C GLY A 345 0.52 2.55 -18.29
N ILE A 346 -0.40 3.36 -17.74
CA ILE A 346 -0.18 4.81 -17.62
C ILE A 346 0.97 5.13 -16.66
N THR A 347 1.05 4.42 -15.53
CA THR A 347 2.14 4.63 -14.57
C THR A 347 3.48 4.32 -15.20
N PHE A 348 3.57 3.25 -15.98
CA PHE A 348 4.77 2.92 -16.74
C PHE A 348 5.14 4.01 -17.77
N ALA A 349 4.15 4.59 -18.45
CA ALA A 349 4.38 5.71 -19.36
C ALA A 349 4.99 6.92 -18.62
N ILE A 350 4.44 7.29 -17.47
CA ILE A 350 5.00 8.39 -16.67
C ILE A 350 6.39 8.06 -16.18
N THR A 351 6.65 6.84 -15.72
CA THR A 351 7.98 6.44 -15.29
C THR A 351 8.99 6.65 -16.42
N VAL A 352 8.68 6.21 -17.65
CA VAL A 352 9.53 6.44 -18.82
C VAL A 352 9.70 7.94 -19.11
N ILE A 353 8.63 8.71 -19.01
CA ILE A 353 8.66 10.17 -19.19
C ILE A 353 9.51 10.85 -18.11
N GLY A 354 9.37 10.45 -16.85
CA GLY A 354 10.13 10.97 -15.71
C GLY A 354 11.61 10.68 -15.88
N PHE A 355 11.95 9.46 -16.29
CA PHE A 355 13.32 9.12 -16.69
C PHE A 355 13.83 9.97 -17.84
N TYR A 356 13.02 10.16 -18.88
CA TYR A 356 13.36 10.98 -20.03
C TYR A 356 13.62 12.44 -19.62
N GLN A 357 12.73 13.05 -18.83
CA GLN A 357 12.86 14.43 -18.33
C GLN A 357 14.11 14.60 -17.46
N VAL A 358 14.38 13.63 -16.59
CA VAL A 358 15.58 13.64 -15.76
C VAL A 358 16.83 13.58 -16.64
N TRP A 359 16.87 12.66 -17.62
CA TRP A 359 17.96 12.48 -18.55
C TRP A 359 18.22 13.72 -19.43
N THR A 360 17.17 14.28 -20.03
CA THR A 360 17.28 15.51 -20.84
C THR A 360 17.68 16.69 -19.99
N GLY A 361 17.13 16.80 -18.77
CA GLY A 361 17.46 17.85 -17.81
C GLY A 361 18.91 17.80 -17.34
N VAL A 362 19.48 16.61 -17.13
CA VAL A 362 20.90 16.45 -16.80
C VAL A 362 21.80 16.86 -17.98
N ARG A 363 21.39 16.54 -19.22
CA ARG A 363 22.12 16.94 -20.44
C ARG A 363 22.04 18.44 -20.71
N SER A 364 20.89 19.07 -20.54
CA SER A 364 20.73 20.52 -20.71
C SER A 364 21.42 21.30 -19.59
N ALA A 365 21.37 20.82 -18.35
CA ALA A 365 22.07 21.44 -17.22
C ALA A 365 23.60 21.31 -17.30
N ARG A 366 24.13 20.41 -18.15
CA ARG A 366 25.58 20.35 -18.46
C ARG A 366 26.02 21.53 -19.34
N ILE A 367 25.07 22.23 -19.97
CA ILE A 367 25.30 23.36 -20.89
C ILE A 367 25.09 24.70 -20.16
N GLU A 368 24.24 24.77 -19.13
CA GLU A 368 23.95 25.97 -18.33
C GLU A 368 24.64 25.89 -16.95
N GLN A 369 25.96 26.12 -16.91
CA GLN A 369 26.77 26.09 -15.68
C GLN A 369 26.49 27.23 -14.67
N HIS A 370 25.68 28.22 -15.01
CA HIS A 370 25.60 29.49 -14.27
C HIS A 370 24.56 29.54 -13.12
N GLU A 371 23.69 28.53 -12.95
CA GLU A 371 22.61 28.57 -11.94
C GLU A 371 22.73 27.54 -10.79
N ARG A 372 23.75 26.68 -10.80
CA ARG A 372 23.91 25.62 -9.79
C ARG A 372 24.38 26.16 -8.44
N GLY A 373 23.89 25.56 -7.36
CA GLY A 373 24.31 25.87 -5.99
C GLY A 373 25.67 25.25 -5.62
N SER A 374 26.07 25.46 -4.37
CA SER A 374 27.36 24.97 -3.86
C SER A 374 27.18 23.66 -3.08
N TRP A 375 28.17 22.78 -3.18
CA TRP A 375 28.31 21.62 -2.29
C TRP A 375 28.78 22.00 -0.88
N THR A 376 29.19 23.25 -0.65
CA THR A 376 29.55 23.72 0.70
C THR A 376 28.28 23.91 1.53
N PRO A 377 28.12 23.18 2.65
CA PRO A 377 26.94 23.33 3.49
C PRO A 377 26.87 24.72 4.14
N PRO A 378 25.66 25.25 4.39
CA PRO A 378 25.45 26.43 5.22
C PRO A 378 26.06 26.25 6.62
N PRO A 379 26.70 27.29 7.19
CA PRO A 379 27.34 27.18 8.49
C PRO A 379 26.30 26.90 9.59
N GLY A 380 26.60 25.96 10.48
CA GLY A 380 25.78 25.67 11.66
C GLY A 380 24.55 24.79 11.45
N ARG A 381 24.21 24.38 10.21
CA ARG A 381 23.05 23.52 9.89
C ARG A 381 23.17 22.08 10.39
N GLY A 382 24.38 21.64 10.72
CA GLY A 382 24.65 20.29 11.25
C GLY A 382 24.76 19.21 10.17
N ASP A 383 25.31 19.57 9.01
CA ASP A 383 25.49 18.68 7.86
C ASP A 383 26.48 17.54 8.10
N PHE A 384 26.16 16.39 7.49
CA PHE A 384 26.98 15.18 7.46
C PHE A 384 27.80 15.10 6.17
N ARG A 385 28.91 14.36 6.22
CA ARG A 385 29.72 14.06 5.04
C ARG A 385 28.95 13.11 4.12
N ILE A 386 28.73 13.51 2.87
CA ILE A 386 27.91 12.77 1.89
C ILE A 386 28.39 11.31 1.72
N TRP A 387 29.71 11.08 1.67
CA TRP A 387 30.25 9.72 1.50
C TRP A 387 29.90 8.79 2.67
N ILE A 388 29.81 9.30 3.91
CA ILE A 388 29.42 8.50 5.08
C ILE A 388 27.97 8.05 4.90
N CYS A 389 27.09 8.96 4.47
CA CYS A 389 25.71 8.63 4.18
C CYS A 389 25.58 7.60 3.06
N ILE A 390 26.37 7.72 1.98
CA ILE A 390 26.40 6.70 0.91
C ILE A 390 26.83 5.33 1.46
N VAL A 391 27.89 5.28 2.26
CA VAL A 391 28.35 4.01 2.88
C VAL A 391 27.28 3.41 3.79
N LEU A 392 26.64 4.22 4.64
CA LEU A 392 25.57 3.76 5.52
C LEU A 392 24.36 3.24 4.74
N PHE A 393 23.97 3.93 3.66
CA PHE A 393 22.94 3.46 2.75
C PHE A 393 23.33 2.12 2.10
N CYS A 394 24.57 1.97 1.62
CA CYS A 394 25.06 0.74 1.03
C CYS A 394 25.05 -0.42 2.04
N LEU A 395 25.43 -0.17 3.30
CA LEU A 395 25.38 -1.17 4.37
C LEU A 395 23.95 -1.61 4.68
N ALA A 396 23.02 -0.66 4.81
CA ALA A 396 21.62 -0.97 5.04
C ALA A 396 20.96 -1.69 3.85
N SER A 397 21.35 -1.34 2.61
CA SER A 397 20.91 -2.03 1.40
C SER A 397 21.47 -3.45 1.33
N LEU A 398 22.75 -3.64 1.65
CA LEU A 398 23.40 -4.95 1.67
C LEU A 398 22.77 -5.88 2.72
N TYR A 399 22.30 -5.34 3.85
CA TYR A 399 21.59 -6.11 4.87
C TYR A 399 20.39 -6.87 4.27
N THR A 400 19.57 -6.23 3.43
CA THR A 400 18.41 -6.91 2.81
C THR A 400 18.82 -8.08 1.92
N ILE A 401 19.88 -7.92 1.12
CA ILE A 401 20.42 -8.96 0.23
C ILE A 401 21.02 -10.12 1.04
N VAL A 402 21.82 -9.82 2.06
CA VAL A 402 22.43 -10.81 2.94
C VAL A 402 21.36 -11.58 3.69
N LEU A 403 20.36 -10.89 4.23
CA LEU A 403 19.25 -11.50 4.94
C LEU A 403 18.45 -12.42 4.02
N ALA A 404 18.12 -11.98 2.80
CA ALA A 404 17.43 -12.82 1.82
C ALA A 404 18.21 -14.12 1.53
N LYS A 405 19.53 -14.02 1.34
CA LYS A 405 20.39 -15.20 1.09
C LYS A 405 20.50 -16.13 2.31
N LEU A 406 20.53 -15.58 3.52
CA LEU A 406 20.60 -16.35 4.76
C LEU A 406 19.29 -17.08 5.03
N LEU A 407 18.15 -16.42 4.85
CA LEU A 407 16.83 -16.99 5.13
C LEU A 407 16.39 -17.98 4.05
N PHE A 408 16.83 -17.79 2.79
CA PHE A 408 16.48 -18.68 1.69
C PHE A 408 17.67 -19.06 0.81
N PRO A 409 18.57 -19.92 1.31
CA PRO A 409 19.83 -20.23 0.62
C PRO A 409 19.63 -20.93 -0.73
N HIS A 410 18.59 -21.75 -0.87
CA HIS A 410 18.26 -22.48 -2.10
C HIS A 410 17.46 -21.63 -3.09
N LEU A 411 16.50 -20.86 -2.58
CA LEU A 411 15.67 -19.93 -3.35
C LEU A 411 16.51 -18.83 -4.02
N VAL A 412 17.40 -18.23 -3.24
CA VAL A 412 18.18 -17.07 -3.65
C VAL A 412 19.40 -17.56 -4.45
N SER A 413 19.10 -17.96 -5.68
CA SER A 413 20.07 -18.37 -6.69
C SER A 413 21.00 -17.22 -7.06
N ARG A 414 22.09 -17.51 -7.79
CA ARG A 414 23.01 -16.47 -8.29
C ARG A 414 22.28 -15.42 -9.13
N THR A 415 21.29 -15.84 -9.92
CA THR A 415 20.47 -14.96 -10.74
C THR A 415 19.60 -14.04 -9.88
N LEU A 416 18.96 -14.56 -8.84
CA LEU A 416 18.12 -13.75 -7.95
C LEU A 416 18.95 -12.77 -7.11
N LEU A 417 20.19 -13.14 -6.72
CA LEU A 417 21.13 -12.20 -6.09
C LEU A 417 21.47 -11.01 -6.99
N VAL A 418 21.65 -11.25 -8.29
CA VAL A 418 21.88 -10.16 -9.25
C VAL A 418 20.65 -9.25 -9.30
N PHE A 419 19.43 -9.80 -9.30
CA PHE A 419 18.21 -9.00 -9.23
C PHE A 419 18.13 -8.18 -7.95
N PHE A 420 18.36 -8.76 -6.77
CA PHE A 420 18.37 -8.00 -5.51
C PHE A 420 19.44 -6.91 -5.50
N PHE A 421 20.63 -7.19 -6.04
CA PHE A 421 21.67 -6.19 -6.19
C PHE A 421 21.24 -5.05 -7.12
N LEU A 422 20.65 -5.38 -8.28
CA LEU A 422 20.10 -4.39 -9.20
C LEU A 422 18.99 -3.58 -8.55
N PHE A 423 18.09 -4.20 -7.77
CA PHE A 423 17.05 -3.45 -7.08
C PHE A 423 17.64 -2.50 -6.03
N ALA A 424 18.46 -3.03 -5.12
CA ALA A 424 19.00 -2.26 -4.01
C ALA A 424 19.97 -1.15 -4.43
N PHE A 425 20.83 -1.39 -5.43
CA PHE A 425 21.91 -0.46 -5.81
C PHE A 425 21.71 0.28 -7.13
N VAL A 426 20.75 -0.15 -7.97
CA VAL A 426 20.46 0.53 -9.24
C VAL A 426 19.04 1.11 -9.21
N TYR A 427 18.01 0.27 -9.09
CA TYR A 427 16.63 0.71 -9.14
C TYR A 427 16.28 1.66 -7.99
N THR A 428 16.56 1.29 -6.73
CA THR A 428 16.19 2.06 -5.54
C THR A 428 16.83 3.45 -5.49
N PRO A 429 18.15 3.62 -5.71
CA PRO A 429 18.76 4.94 -5.83
C PRO A 429 18.20 5.74 -7.00
N LEU A 430 17.97 5.09 -8.14
CA LEU A 430 17.48 5.72 -9.35
C LEU A 430 16.04 6.23 -9.19
N ILE A 431 15.10 5.39 -8.73
CA ILE A 431 13.71 5.78 -8.48
C ILE A 431 13.60 6.82 -7.36
N SER A 432 14.45 6.71 -6.33
CA SER A 432 14.51 7.71 -5.26
C SER A 432 15.02 9.06 -5.76
N PHE A 433 15.99 9.08 -6.68
CA PHE A 433 16.47 10.32 -7.30
C PHE A 433 15.41 10.95 -8.21
N VAL A 434 14.77 10.16 -9.08
CA VAL A 434 13.68 10.65 -9.93
C VAL A 434 12.58 11.26 -9.07
N ASN A 435 12.17 10.57 -8.01
CA ASN A 435 11.12 11.06 -7.11
C ASN A 435 11.53 12.27 -6.29
N ALA A 436 12.77 12.34 -5.77
CA ALA A 436 13.25 13.54 -5.09
C ALA A 436 13.19 14.77 -6.00
N ARG A 437 13.51 14.59 -7.29
CA ARG A 437 13.46 15.66 -8.28
C ARG A 437 12.03 15.99 -8.71
N LEU A 438 11.15 15.00 -8.87
CA LEU A 438 9.73 15.23 -9.15
C LEU A 438 9.01 15.93 -7.99
N ASP A 439 9.27 15.53 -6.75
CA ASP A 439 8.76 16.24 -5.56
C ASP A 439 9.35 17.65 -5.47
N GLY A 440 10.63 17.82 -5.80
CA GLY A 440 11.29 19.12 -5.87
C GLY A 440 10.70 20.04 -6.95
N LEU A 441 10.36 19.53 -8.13
CA LEU A 441 9.88 20.32 -9.26
C LEU A 441 8.37 20.49 -9.32
N VAL A 442 7.61 19.50 -8.86
CA VAL A 442 6.18 19.34 -9.15
C VAL A 442 5.40 19.04 -7.86
N GLY A 443 6.07 18.60 -6.79
CA GLY A 443 5.44 18.24 -5.52
C GLY A 443 4.65 16.93 -5.60
N GLN A 444 4.97 16.07 -6.56
CA GLN A 444 4.31 14.79 -6.78
C GLN A 444 5.36 13.70 -7.03
N ASN A 445 5.09 12.49 -6.57
CA ASN A 445 5.93 11.32 -6.80
C ASN A 445 5.22 10.29 -7.70
N VAL A 446 6.03 9.38 -8.22
CA VAL A 446 5.64 8.27 -9.09
C VAL A 446 6.13 6.99 -8.44
N ASN A 447 5.19 6.12 -8.12
CA ASN A 447 5.48 4.77 -7.67
C ASN A 447 4.96 3.79 -8.73
N ILE A 448 5.82 2.91 -9.19
CA ILE A 448 5.43 1.85 -10.11
C ILE A 448 4.72 0.78 -9.28
N PRO A 449 3.41 0.54 -9.49
CA PRO A 449 2.70 -0.50 -8.76
C PRO A 449 3.18 -1.88 -9.19
N TYR A 450 3.09 -2.85 -8.29
CA TYR A 450 3.33 -4.27 -8.57
C TYR A 450 4.74 -4.64 -9.06
N VAL A 451 5.79 -3.82 -8.83
CA VAL A 451 7.16 -4.17 -9.28
C VAL A 451 7.65 -5.47 -8.64
N LYS A 452 7.41 -5.66 -7.34
CA LYS A 452 7.77 -6.89 -6.63
C LYS A 452 7.02 -8.08 -7.21
N GLU A 453 5.70 -7.95 -7.31
CA GLU A 453 4.78 -8.96 -7.83
C GLU A 453 5.15 -9.36 -9.27
N ALA A 454 5.33 -8.39 -10.17
CA ALA A 454 5.71 -8.62 -11.55
C ALA A 454 7.08 -9.32 -11.65
N THR A 455 8.05 -8.92 -10.83
CA THR A 455 9.36 -9.59 -10.79
C THR A 455 9.22 -11.04 -10.36
N ILE A 456 8.43 -11.31 -9.32
CA ILE A 456 8.15 -12.66 -8.85
C ILE A 456 7.55 -13.51 -9.98
N PHE A 457 6.53 -13.01 -10.69
CA PHE A 457 5.90 -13.77 -11.77
C PHE A 457 6.79 -13.97 -12.99
N LEU A 458 7.55 -12.94 -13.39
CA LEU A 458 8.48 -13.01 -14.53
C LEU A 458 9.70 -13.87 -14.23
N SER A 459 10.07 -14.02 -12.95
CA SER A 459 11.16 -14.92 -12.54
C SER A 459 10.81 -16.41 -12.70
N GLY A 460 9.53 -16.75 -12.89
CA GLY A 460 9.06 -18.12 -12.96
C GLY A 460 9.11 -18.87 -11.62
N PHE A 461 9.29 -18.14 -10.51
CA PHE A 461 9.38 -18.76 -9.20
C PHE A 461 8.06 -19.42 -8.78
N ARG A 462 8.18 -20.63 -8.20
CA ARG A 462 7.05 -21.41 -7.68
C ARG A 462 7.08 -21.52 -6.16
N GLY A 463 5.93 -21.33 -5.52
CA GLY A 463 5.77 -21.44 -4.07
C GLY A 463 5.61 -20.10 -3.37
N ILE A 464 5.39 -20.12 -2.04
CA ILE A 464 5.06 -18.90 -1.28
C ILE A 464 6.28 -18.17 -0.70
N GLU A 465 7.43 -18.84 -0.61
CA GLU A 465 8.62 -18.36 0.10
C GLU A 465 9.08 -16.97 -0.35
N ILE A 466 9.11 -16.73 -1.66
CA ILE A 466 9.57 -15.46 -2.24
C ILE A 466 8.74 -14.24 -1.79
N TRP A 467 7.48 -14.46 -1.41
CA TRP A 467 6.58 -13.38 -1.00
C TRP A 467 6.97 -12.75 0.33
N PHE A 468 7.69 -13.51 1.16
CA PHE A 468 8.19 -13.06 2.46
C PHE A 468 9.57 -12.39 2.34
N VAL A 469 10.27 -12.55 1.22
CA VAL A 469 11.55 -11.88 0.97
C VAL A 469 11.32 -10.38 0.74
N ASP A 470 12.14 -9.54 1.37
CA ASP A 470 12.22 -8.13 1.04
C ASP A 470 13.16 -7.92 -0.16
N PHE A 471 12.65 -7.26 -1.20
CA PHE A 471 13.38 -6.99 -2.44
C PHE A 471 14.17 -5.66 -2.36
N GLY A 472 14.05 -4.90 -1.27
CA GLY A 472 14.74 -3.63 -1.09
C GLY A 472 14.26 -2.55 -2.08
N ILE A 473 12.99 -2.61 -2.48
CA ILE A 473 12.34 -1.71 -3.46
C ILE A 473 11.78 -0.47 -2.73
N ASP A 474 12.65 0.19 -1.96
CA ASP A 474 12.29 1.39 -1.23
C ASP A 474 12.30 2.64 -2.13
N ASN A 475 11.65 3.70 -1.66
CA ASN A 475 11.69 5.00 -2.29
C ASN A 475 11.95 6.10 -1.24
N TYR A 476 13.12 6.71 -1.33
CA TYR A 476 13.57 7.76 -0.42
C TYR A 476 13.37 9.17 -0.98
N GLY A 477 12.76 9.30 -2.17
CA GLY A 477 12.61 10.58 -2.88
C GLY A 477 11.77 11.61 -2.13
N ALA A 478 10.56 11.23 -1.71
CA ALA A 478 9.66 12.10 -0.94
C ALA A 478 10.23 12.51 0.43
N SER A 479 11.19 11.75 0.94
CA SER A 479 11.85 12.10 2.20
C SER A 479 12.87 13.23 2.03
N ALA A 480 13.34 13.54 0.82
CA ALA A 480 14.14 14.74 0.56
C ALA A 480 13.37 16.03 0.87
N GLU A 481 12.06 16.05 0.58
CA GLU A 481 11.18 17.18 0.96
C GLU A 481 11.18 17.40 2.47
N ARG A 482 11.18 16.32 3.28
CA ARG A 482 11.22 16.44 4.74
C ARG A 482 12.51 17.11 5.23
N PHE A 483 13.67 16.79 4.64
CA PHE A 483 14.91 17.49 4.96
C PHE A 483 14.87 18.97 4.57
N ARG A 484 14.19 19.30 3.46
CA ARG A 484 13.92 20.70 3.09
C ARG A 484 13.01 21.39 4.11
N GLN A 485 11.98 20.71 4.63
CA GLN A 485 11.14 21.24 5.71
C GLN A 485 11.97 21.52 6.98
N ILE A 486 12.83 20.59 7.39
CA ILE A 486 13.72 20.74 8.57
C ILE A 486 14.64 21.97 8.41
N GLU A 487 15.21 22.16 7.22
CA GLU A 487 16.03 23.32 6.90
C GLU A 487 15.24 24.62 7.02
N LEU A 488 14.03 24.66 6.45
CA LEU A 488 13.15 25.84 6.47
C LEU A 488 12.68 26.21 7.87
N THR A 489 12.61 25.27 8.81
CA THR A 489 12.32 25.58 10.23
C THR A 489 13.55 26.06 11.01
N GLY A 490 14.73 26.08 10.40
CA GLY A 490 15.99 26.44 11.07
C GLY A 490 16.41 25.45 12.15
N THR A 491 16.04 24.17 11.98
CA THR A 491 16.38 23.10 12.92
C THR A 491 17.64 22.40 12.45
N ARG A 492 18.60 22.14 13.36
CA ARG A 492 19.81 21.38 13.01
C ARG A 492 19.48 19.92 12.63
N PHE A 493 20.11 19.38 11.59
CA PHE A 493 19.91 17.97 11.22
C PHE A 493 20.39 17.00 12.31
N THR A 494 21.38 17.38 13.11
CA THR A 494 21.82 16.62 14.28
C THR A 494 20.75 16.49 15.36
N SER A 495 19.85 17.46 15.50
CA SER A 495 18.70 17.37 16.41
C SER A 495 17.71 16.28 15.95
N ILE A 496 17.48 16.15 14.63
CA ILE A 496 16.65 15.08 14.08
C ILE A 496 17.31 13.72 14.28
N LEU A 497 18.62 13.60 14.06
CA LEU A 497 19.34 12.36 14.32
C LEU A 497 19.24 11.91 15.78
N LYS A 498 19.40 12.84 16.74
CA LYS A 498 19.24 12.56 18.18
C LYS A 498 17.80 12.14 18.51
N ALA A 499 16.81 12.81 17.92
CA ALA A 499 15.40 12.45 18.09
C ALA A 499 15.12 11.04 17.57
N GLU A 500 15.65 10.67 16.40
CA GLU A 500 15.53 9.31 15.86
C GLU A 500 16.18 8.25 16.75
N LEU A 501 17.41 8.50 17.21
CA LEU A 501 18.12 7.59 18.10
C LEU A 501 17.37 7.36 19.43
N PHE A 502 16.66 8.37 19.92
CA PHE A 502 15.82 8.27 21.10
C PHE A 502 14.49 7.56 20.83
N MET A 503 13.84 7.86 19.70
CA MET A 503 12.53 7.32 19.36
C MET A 503 12.55 5.83 19.03
N VAL A 504 13.59 5.31 18.36
CA VAL A 504 13.64 3.88 17.99
C VAL A 504 13.49 2.94 19.20
N PRO A 505 14.31 3.04 20.26
CA PRO A 505 14.14 2.19 21.44
C PRO A 505 12.84 2.51 22.17
N LEU A 506 12.40 3.77 22.19
CA LEU A 506 11.14 4.16 22.84
C LEU A 506 9.94 3.45 22.19
N VAL A 507 9.83 3.48 20.85
CA VAL A 507 8.76 2.79 20.11
C VAL A 507 8.85 1.29 20.35
N LEU A 508 10.02 0.67 20.25
CA LEU A 508 10.15 -0.78 20.47
C LEU A 508 9.67 -1.20 21.86
N VAL A 509 10.04 -0.46 22.90
CA VAL A 509 9.64 -0.76 24.29
C VAL A 509 8.15 -0.51 24.51
N THR A 510 7.64 0.64 24.07
CA THR A 510 6.24 1.02 24.29
C THR A 510 5.30 0.15 23.46
N SER A 511 5.63 -0.10 22.19
CA SER A 511 4.89 -1.01 21.31
C SER A 511 4.87 -2.43 21.86
N PHE A 512 6.03 -2.98 22.30
CA PHE A 512 6.07 -4.29 22.97
C PHE A 512 5.12 -4.33 24.18
N MET A 513 5.21 -3.33 25.05
CA MET A 513 4.42 -3.27 26.28
C MET A 513 2.91 -3.21 25.98
N TYR A 514 2.48 -2.31 25.10
CA TYR A 514 1.06 -2.13 24.79
C TYR A 514 0.48 -3.31 24.02
N TRP A 515 1.16 -3.80 23.01
CA TRP A 515 0.67 -4.94 22.24
C TRP A 515 0.69 -6.24 23.04
N SER A 516 1.69 -6.45 23.92
CA SER A 516 1.66 -7.57 24.88
C SER A 516 0.44 -7.49 25.78
N TYR A 517 0.14 -6.31 26.33
CA TYR A 517 -0.98 -6.12 27.23
C TYR A 517 -2.33 -6.33 26.54
N ILE A 518 -2.55 -5.68 25.39
CA ILE A 518 -3.80 -5.75 24.63
C ILE A 518 -4.06 -7.18 24.15
N TRP A 519 -3.05 -7.86 23.60
CA TRP A 519 -3.21 -9.24 23.14
C TRP A 519 -3.51 -10.21 24.29
N LYS A 520 -2.97 -9.95 25.49
CA LYS A 520 -3.29 -10.73 26.69
C LYS A 520 -4.72 -10.50 27.18
N LEU A 521 -5.23 -9.26 27.10
CA LEU A 521 -6.59 -8.92 27.51
C LEU A 521 -7.64 -9.71 26.73
N ALA A 522 -7.59 -9.66 25.40
CA ALA A 522 -8.51 -10.40 24.55
C ALA A 522 -7.81 -10.90 23.26
N PRO A 523 -8.27 -12.01 22.67
CA PRO A 523 -7.77 -12.45 21.36
C PRO A 523 -7.95 -11.35 20.31
N ILE A 524 -7.00 -11.25 19.37
CA ILE A 524 -7.10 -10.34 18.23
C ILE A 524 -7.09 -11.20 16.96
N PRO A 525 -8.16 -11.20 16.14
CA PRO A 525 -9.44 -10.50 16.31
C PRO A 525 -10.38 -11.12 17.36
N SER A 526 -11.29 -10.33 17.91
CA SER A 526 -12.43 -10.77 18.75
C SER A 526 -13.51 -9.69 18.80
N ASP A 527 -14.65 -9.98 19.46
CA ASP A 527 -15.72 -9.00 19.69
C ASP A 527 -15.25 -7.77 20.50
N ALA A 528 -14.14 -7.90 21.24
CA ALA A 528 -13.50 -6.77 21.91
C ALA A 528 -12.83 -5.79 20.94
N TYR A 529 -12.62 -6.18 19.67
CA TYR A 529 -11.96 -5.39 18.61
C TYR A 529 -12.73 -5.49 17.27
N PRO A 530 -13.91 -4.87 17.15
CA PRO A 530 -14.85 -5.12 16.06
C PRO A 530 -14.34 -4.77 14.66
N TYR A 531 -13.59 -3.68 14.49
CA TYR A 531 -13.04 -3.31 13.18
C TYR A 531 -12.10 -4.39 12.66
N VAL A 532 -11.18 -4.85 13.52
CA VAL A 532 -10.22 -5.89 13.18
C VAL A 532 -10.92 -7.22 12.91
N GLN A 533 -11.95 -7.56 13.69
CA GLN A 533 -12.78 -8.74 13.45
C GLN A 533 -13.40 -8.77 12.04
N LEU A 534 -13.78 -7.61 11.49
CA LEU A 534 -14.35 -7.51 10.16
C LEU A 534 -13.27 -7.43 9.06
N MET A 535 -12.25 -6.58 9.25
CA MET A 535 -11.31 -6.23 8.19
C MET A 535 -10.13 -7.19 8.06
N TRP A 536 -9.66 -7.80 9.15
CA TRP A 536 -8.52 -8.70 9.08
C TRP A 536 -8.81 -9.99 8.29
N PRO A 537 -9.97 -10.65 8.41
CA PRO A 537 -10.31 -11.77 7.55
C PRO A 537 -10.31 -11.40 6.05
N LEU A 538 -10.86 -10.23 5.71
CA LEU A 538 -10.87 -9.73 4.33
C LEU A 538 -9.45 -9.48 3.81
N ARG A 539 -8.61 -8.81 4.61
CA ARG A 539 -7.20 -8.59 4.27
C ARG A 539 -6.44 -9.91 4.12
N ALA A 540 -6.72 -10.90 4.98
CA ALA A 540 -6.10 -12.22 4.92
C ALA A 540 -6.50 -12.94 3.63
N LEU A 541 -7.78 -12.90 3.25
CA LEU A 541 -8.26 -13.44 1.99
C LEU A 541 -7.53 -12.79 0.79
N GLN A 542 -7.50 -11.46 0.74
CA GLN A 542 -6.80 -10.73 -0.32
C GLN A 542 -5.32 -11.10 -0.37
N ARG A 543 -4.63 -11.16 0.78
CA ARG A 543 -3.21 -11.51 0.87
C ARG A 543 -2.94 -12.94 0.43
N SER A 544 -3.81 -13.90 0.79
CA SER A 544 -3.71 -15.30 0.37
C SER A 544 -3.80 -15.42 -1.15
N VAL A 545 -4.73 -14.73 -1.82
CA VAL A 545 -4.86 -14.75 -3.29
C VAL A 545 -3.56 -14.35 -4.00
N TRP A 546 -2.87 -13.32 -3.51
CA TRP A 546 -1.60 -12.89 -4.09
C TRP A 546 -0.49 -13.92 -3.87
N ILE A 547 -0.34 -14.38 -2.62
CA ILE A 547 0.73 -15.32 -2.24
C ILE A 547 0.58 -16.68 -2.96
N THR A 548 -0.65 -17.15 -3.15
CA THR A 548 -0.90 -18.40 -3.90
C THR A 548 -0.81 -18.23 -5.41
N GLY A 549 -0.72 -17.01 -5.94
CA GLY A 549 -0.60 -16.76 -7.37
C GLY A 549 0.66 -17.37 -8.02
N THR A 550 1.71 -17.63 -7.25
CA THR A 550 2.93 -18.32 -7.70
C THR A 550 2.86 -19.85 -7.57
N MET A 551 1.76 -20.38 -7.06
CA MET A 551 1.53 -21.82 -6.91
C MET A 551 0.82 -22.34 -8.15
N ARG A 552 1.46 -22.15 -9.31
CA ARG A 552 0.89 -22.55 -10.59
C ARG A 552 0.85 -24.08 -10.69
N THR A 553 -0.23 -24.57 -11.26
CA THR A 553 -0.41 -25.95 -11.68
C THR A 553 0.29 -26.13 -13.04
N GLU A 554 1.28 -27.01 -13.13
CA GLU A 554 1.92 -27.36 -14.40
C GLU A 554 1.91 -28.88 -14.59
N ILE A 555 1.84 -29.29 -15.86
CA ILE A 555 1.93 -30.68 -16.26
C ILE A 555 3.35 -30.91 -16.78
N GLU A 556 4.09 -31.79 -16.11
CA GLU A 556 5.44 -32.21 -16.50
C GLU A 556 5.36 -33.55 -17.23
N VAL A 557 5.87 -33.59 -18.46
CA VAL A 557 5.86 -34.80 -19.31
C VAL A 557 7.27 -35.38 -19.33
N HIS A 558 7.44 -36.57 -18.77
CA HIS A 558 8.67 -37.35 -18.82
C HIS A 558 8.55 -38.41 -19.92
N GLU A 559 8.88 -38.02 -21.15
CA GLU A 559 8.75 -38.87 -22.35
C GLU A 559 9.51 -40.20 -22.22
N GLU A 560 10.72 -40.18 -21.66
CA GLU A 560 11.57 -41.38 -21.50
C GLU A 560 10.96 -42.43 -20.55
N GLU A 561 10.16 -42.00 -19.58
CA GLU A 561 9.53 -42.86 -18.57
C GLU A 561 8.05 -43.12 -18.85
N ASN A 562 7.52 -42.58 -19.95
CA ASN A 562 6.08 -42.53 -20.26
C ASN A 562 5.24 -42.06 -19.07
N ARG A 563 5.74 -41.08 -18.29
CA ARG A 563 5.11 -40.56 -17.08
C ARG A 563 4.72 -39.11 -17.26
N ILE A 564 3.48 -38.77 -16.95
CA ILE A 564 2.98 -37.40 -16.93
C ILE A 564 2.59 -37.08 -15.49
N GLU A 565 3.04 -35.93 -15.00
CA GLU A 565 2.88 -35.49 -13.63
C GLU A 565 2.17 -34.14 -13.57
N TRP A 566 1.17 -34.02 -12.71
CA TRP A 566 0.48 -32.78 -12.43
C TRP A 566 0.49 -32.50 -10.94
N THR A 567 0.83 -31.28 -10.55
CA THR A 567 0.77 -30.84 -9.16
C THR A 567 -0.33 -29.81 -8.98
N PRO A 568 -1.37 -30.08 -8.16
CA PRO A 568 -2.45 -29.12 -7.89
C PRO A 568 -1.96 -27.97 -6.99
N ALA A 569 -2.75 -26.89 -6.97
CA ALA A 569 -2.50 -25.72 -6.14
C ALA A 569 -3.00 -25.97 -4.70
N ASN A 570 -2.12 -26.44 -3.82
CA ASN A 570 -2.31 -26.58 -2.37
C ASN A 570 -3.66 -27.15 -1.92
N LEU A 571 -3.67 -28.43 -1.60
CA LEU A 571 -4.82 -29.09 -1.01
C LEU A 571 -4.85 -28.84 0.50
N PRO A 572 -5.98 -28.33 1.05
CA PRO A 572 -6.22 -28.31 2.49
C PRO A 572 -6.00 -29.68 3.15
N ASP A 573 -5.46 -29.65 4.36
CA ASP A 573 -5.24 -30.84 5.18
C ASP A 573 -6.55 -31.46 5.69
N GLY A 574 -6.47 -32.73 6.12
CA GLY A 574 -7.56 -33.42 6.82
C GLY A 574 -8.80 -33.74 5.96
N ALA A 575 -8.64 -33.87 4.64
CA ALA A 575 -9.73 -34.13 3.71
C ALA A 575 -9.44 -35.31 2.77
N TRP A 576 -10.52 -35.97 2.35
CA TRP A 576 -10.51 -36.89 1.21
C TRP A 576 -10.59 -36.10 -0.09
N TRP A 577 -9.74 -36.47 -1.04
CA TRP A 577 -9.68 -35.88 -2.37
C TRP A 577 -9.88 -36.97 -3.41
N TYR A 578 -10.62 -36.64 -4.45
CA TYR A 578 -10.84 -37.45 -5.64
C TYR A 578 -10.15 -36.78 -6.81
N TRP A 579 -9.53 -37.57 -7.67
CA TRP A 579 -8.86 -37.05 -8.85
C TRP A 579 -9.02 -37.97 -10.06
N ARG A 580 -8.96 -37.36 -11.24
CA ARG A 580 -9.10 -38.03 -12.54
C ARG A 580 -8.29 -37.30 -13.60
N ALA A 581 -7.94 -38.00 -14.67
CA ALA A 581 -7.23 -37.42 -15.81
C ALA A 581 -7.83 -37.88 -17.14
N ARG A 582 -7.64 -37.09 -18.20
CA ARG A 582 -7.99 -37.46 -19.58
C ARG A 582 -7.01 -36.85 -20.57
N ALA A 583 -7.02 -37.35 -21.81
CA ALA A 583 -6.13 -36.89 -22.87
C ALA A 583 -6.91 -36.32 -24.07
N SER A 584 -6.29 -35.40 -24.80
CA SER A 584 -6.77 -34.86 -26.07
C SER A 584 -5.64 -34.85 -27.09
N ALA A 585 -5.97 -35.12 -28.34
CA ALA A 585 -5.04 -35.01 -29.47
C ALA A 585 -5.09 -33.64 -30.17
N ASP A 586 -5.97 -32.73 -29.70
CA ASP A 586 -6.11 -31.37 -30.24
C ASP A 586 -5.16 -30.40 -29.50
N ALA A 587 -3.85 -30.66 -29.49
CA ALA A 587 -2.85 -29.90 -28.72
C ALA A 587 -2.77 -28.41 -29.11
N ASP A 588 -2.97 -28.15 -30.40
CA ASP A 588 -2.90 -26.87 -31.11
C ASP A 588 -4.14 -25.98 -30.93
N ARG A 589 -5.19 -26.46 -30.24
CA ARG A 589 -6.41 -25.69 -29.97
C ARG A 589 -6.44 -25.12 -28.55
N GLU A 590 -7.19 -24.03 -28.36
CA GLU A 590 -7.50 -23.52 -27.02
C GLU A 590 -8.24 -24.57 -26.21
N VAL A 591 -8.00 -24.62 -24.89
CA VAL A 591 -8.56 -25.61 -23.96
C VAL A 591 -10.07 -25.81 -24.15
N LYS A 592 -10.83 -24.72 -24.33
CA LYS A 592 -12.29 -24.76 -24.49
C LYS A 592 -12.76 -25.42 -25.79
N GLU A 593 -11.89 -25.51 -26.79
CA GLU A 593 -12.18 -26.07 -28.12
C GLU A 593 -11.61 -27.48 -28.32
N ARG A 594 -10.87 -28.00 -27.32
CA ARG A 594 -10.26 -29.32 -27.37
C ARG A 594 -11.30 -30.42 -27.21
N ARG A 595 -11.21 -31.46 -28.04
CA ARG A 595 -12.01 -32.69 -27.86
C ARG A 595 -11.22 -33.70 -27.06
N PHE A 596 -11.67 -33.92 -25.83
CA PHE A 596 -11.03 -34.87 -24.93
C PHE A 596 -11.62 -36.28 -25.09
N GLY A 597 -10.75 -37.28 -24.94
CA GLY A 597 -11.15 -38.65 -24.70
C GLY A 597 -11.83 -38.83 -23.34
N PRO A 598 -12.23 -40.07 -23.01
CA PRO A 598 -12.90 -40.37 -21.75
C PRO A 598 -11.98 -40.13 -20.55
N TRP A 599 -12.60 -39.88 -19.40
CA TRP A 599 -11.90 -39.81 -18.11
C TRP A 599 -11.29 -41.17 -17.73
N SER A 600 -10.16 -41.13 -17.03
CA SER A 600 -9.58 -42.26 -16.33
C SER A 600 -10.53 -42.84 -15.29
N GLU A 601 -10.16 -43.99 -14.73
CA GLU A 601 -10.75 -44.45 -13.47
C GLU A 601 -10.56 -43.39 -12.37
N LEU A 602 -11.49 -43.36 -11.42
CA LEU A 602 -11.49 -42.40 -10.32
C LEU A 602 -10.52 -42.88 -9.23
N ALA A 603 -9.51 -42.08 -8.91
CA ALA A 603 -8.64 -42.33 -7.76
C ALA A 603 -8.96 -41.36 -6.61
N TYR A 604 -8.55 -41.75 -5.40
CA TYR A 604 -8.77 -40.95 -4.20
C TYR A 604 -7.65 -41.13 -3.18
N PHE A 605 -7.37 -40.08 -2.40
CA PHE A 605 -6.36 -40.08 -1.35
C PHE A 605 -6.78 -39.16 -0.20
N TYR A 606 -6.07 -39.26 0.94
CA TYR A 606 -6.31 -38.41 2.10
C TYR A 606 -5.07 -37.57 2.41
N THR A 607 -5.26 -36.25 2.56
CA THR A 607 -4.22 -35.33 3.03
C THR A 607 -4.10 -35.44 4.54
N ASN A 608 -2.92 -35.79 5.05
CA ASN A 608 -2.64 -35.96 6.47
C ASN A 608 -1.31 -35.34 6.88
N PHE A 609 -1.23 -34.01 6.84
CA PHE A 609 -0.03 -33.27 7.23
C PHE A 609 0.01 -33.05 8.75
N ASP A 610 -1.14 -33.14 9.43
CA ASP A 610 -1.32 -33.03 10.89
C ASP A 610 -1.02 -34.34 11.64
N GLY A 611 -0.84 -35.46 10.93
CA GLY A 611 -0.63 -36.78 11.57
C GLY A 611 -1.85 -37.27 12.35
N THR A 612 -3.03 -36.73 12.09
CA THR A 612 -4.28 -37.17 12.71
C THR A 612 -4.73 -38.51 12.12
N ASP A 613 -5.46 -39.31 12.90
CA ASP A 613 -6.02 -40.56 12.37
C ASP A 613 -7.10 -40.23 11.34
N PRO A 614 -6.93 -40.63 10.07
CA PRO A 614 -7.92 -40.35 9.04
C PRO A 614 -9.21 -41.15 9.27
N PRO A 615 -10.36 -40.66 8.78
CA PRO A 615 -11.58 -41.47 8.70
C PRO A 615 -11.30 -42.79 7.97
N SER A 616 -11.93 -43.88 8.38
CA SER A 616 -11.66 -45.23 7.85
C SER A 616 -11.99 -45.43 6.36
N ALA A 617 -12.83 -44.56 5.78
CA ALA A 617 -13.16 -44.56 4.37
C ALA A 617 -13.61 -43.16 3.91
N PRO A 618 -13.51 -42.85 2.60
CA PRO A 618 -14.13 -41.67 2.03
C PRO A 618 -15.66 -41.69 2.19
N PRO A 619 -16.32 -40.53 2.40
CA PRO A 619 -17.75 -40.44 2.70
C PRO A 619 -18.66 -40.85 1.54
N SER A 620 -18.16 -40.87 0.30
CA SER A 620 -18.93 -41.17 -0.90
C SER A 620 -18.13 -42.01 -1.90
N ARG A 621 -18.41 -43.32 -1.98
CA ARG A 621 -17.88 -44.13 -3.08
C ARG A 621 -18.83 -44.00 -4.26
N LEU A 622 -18.40 -43.35 -5.35
CA LEU A 622 -19.12 -43.51 -6.62
C LEU A 622 -18.97 -44.96 -7.10
N ARG A 623 -20.04 -45.48 -7.68
CA ARG A 623 -20.04 -46.79 -8.34
C ARG A 623 -19.21 -46.66 -9.61
N GLU A 624 -18.16 -47.47 -9.75
CA GLU A 624 -17.42 -47.59 -11.01
C GLU A 624 -18.41 -47.98 -12.12
N VAL A 625 -18.70 -47.03 -13.00
CA VAL A 625 -19.44 -47.31 -14.23
C VAL A 625 -18.39 -47.64 -15.28
N PRO A 626 -18.44 -48.82 -15.93
CA PRO A 626 -17.55 -49.13 -17.03
C PRO A 626 -17.62 -48.02 -18.09
N VAL A 627 -16.48 -47.45 -18.43
CA VAL A 627 -16.39 -46.41 -19.47
C VAL A 627 -16.74 -47.06 -20.81
N ASP A 628 -17.82 -46.62 -21.45
CA ASP A 628 -18.13 -47.04 -22.82
C ASP A 628 -17.16 -46.35 -23.79
N LEU A 629 -16.23 -47.13 -24.32
CA LEU A 629 -15.18 -46.66 -25.23
C LEU A 629 -15.62 -46.66 -26.70
N SER A 630 -16.80 -47.19 -27.02
CA SER A 630 -17.23 -47.41 -28.41
C SER A 630 -17.36 -46.11 -29.20
N GLU A 631 -17.96 -45.07 -28.62
CA GLU A 631 -18.07 -43.74 -29.23
C GLU A 631 -16.72 -43.03 -29.33
N ALA A 632 -15.87 -43.13 -28.30
CA ALA A 632 -14.55 -42.50 -28.29
C ALA A 632 -13.62 -43.08 -29.36
N ILE A 633 -13.64 -44.41 -29.54
CA ILE A 633 -12.88 -45.10 -30.58
C ILE A 633 -13.42 -44.72 -31.97
N ALA A 634 -14.74 -44.67 -32.15
CA ALA A 634 -15.36 -44.26 -33.42
C ALA A 634 -15.04 -42.81 -33.80
N ALA A 635 -14.93 -41.92 -32.81
CA ALA A 635 -14.54 -40.52 -32.99
C ALA A 635 -13.02 -40.31 -33.14
N GLY A 636 -12.21 -41.37 -33.01
CA GLY A 636 -10.75 -41.29 -33.09
C GLY A 636 -10.11 -40.50 -31.95
N LEU A 637 -10.68 -40.59 -30.74
CA LEU A 637 -10.17 -39.92 -29.55
C LEU A 637 -9.13 -40.78 -28.81
N PRO A 638 -8.22 -40.17 -28.03
CA PRO A 638 -7.23 -40.91 -27.23
C PRO A 638 -7.88 -41.81 -26.17
N SER A 639 -7.17 -42.87 -25.78
CA SER A 639 -7.59 -43.74 -24.67
C SER A 639 -7.58 -43.00 -23.33
N PRO A 640 -8.32 -43.48 -22.31
CA PRO A 640 -8.15 -42.94 -20.96
C PRO A 640 -6.73 -43.23 -20.46
N PRO A 641 -6.06 -42.28 -19.78
CA PRO A 641 -4.74 -42.49 -19.20
C PRO A 641 -4.81 -43.41 -17.97
N LEU A 642 -3.73 -44.16 -17.72
CA LEU A 642 -3.61 -45.03 -16.54
C LEU A 642 -3.08 -44.25 -15.35
N LEU A 643 -3.75 -44.32 -14.20
CA LEU A 643 -3.32 -43.63 -12.98
C LEU A 643 -2.18 -44.41 -12.29
N LEU A 644 -1.05 -43.75 -12.03
CA LEU A 644 0.12 -44.34 -11.35
C LEU A 644 0.15 -43.99 -9.85
N GLY A 645 -0.29 -42.80 -9.47
CA GLY A 645 -0.40 -42.39 -8.06
C GLY A 645 -0.77 -40.91 -7.90
N PRO A 646 -1.36 -40.48 -6.77
CA PRO A 646 -1.64 -41.26 -5.56
C PRO A 646 -2.77 -42.28 -5.76
N SER A 647 -2.54 -43.52 -5.30
CA SER A 647 -3.49 -44.62 -5.42
C SER A 647 -4.60 -44.56 -4.36
N GLY A 648 -5.69 -45.31 -4.59
CA GLY A 648 -6.86 -45.36 -3.70
C GLY A 648 -6.50 -45.61 -2.23
N GLY A 649 -6.76 -44.62 -1.38
CA GLY A 649 -6.52 -44.71 0.08
C GLY A 649 -5.11 -44.30 0.53
N ALA A 650 -4.27 -43.79 -0.38
CA ALA A 650 -2.96 -43.25 -0.04
C ALA A 650 -3.05 -42.08 0.95
N ARG A 651 -2.06 -41.98 1.83
CA ARG A 651 -1.91 -40.86 2.77
C ARG A 651 -0.84 -39.93 2.23
N VAL A 652 -1.22 -38.70 1.93
CA VAL A 652 -0.32 -37.69 1.38
C VAL A 652 0.11 -36.76 2.52
N ALA A 653 1.41 -36.58 2.68
CA ALA A 653 2.01 -35.72 3.72
C ALA A 653 2.38 -34.31 3.21
N THR A 654 2.07 -33.99 1.95
CA THR A 654 2.37 -32.70 1.30
C THR A 654 1.10 -32.00 0.79
N PRO A 655 0.97 -30.67 0.93
CA PRO A 655 -0.13 -29.91 0.34
C PRO A 655 -0.14 -29.95 -1.19
N ASN A 656 0.96 -30.33 -1.83
CA ASN A 656 1.09 -30.39 -3.29
C ASN A 656 1.46 -31.82 -3.73
N PRO A 657 0.53 -32.79 -3.70
CA PRO A 657 0.81 -34.14 -4.20
C PRO A 657 0.99 -34.15 -5.71
N ALA A 658 2.05 -34.78 -6.17
CA ALA A 658 2.22 -35.15 -7.57
C ALA A 658 1.19 -36.21 -7.98
N MET A 659 0.30 -35.84 -8.90
CA MET A 659 -0.63 -36.74 -9.57
C MET A 659 0.02 -37.25 -10.84
N THR A 660 0.27 -38.54 -10.89
CA THR A 660 1.06 -39.19 -11.94
C THR A 660 0.21 -40.16 -12.73
N ILE A 661 0.30 -40.07 -14.05
CA ILE A 661 -0.35 -40.97 -15.00
C ILE A 661 0.68 -41.52 -15.98
N ALA A 662 0.37 -42.67 -16.59
CA ALA A 662 1.06 -43.13 -17.77
C ALA A 662 0.45 -42.49 -19.02
N GLY A 663 1.26 -42.33 -20.08
CA GLY A 663 0.78 -41.79 -21.35
C GLY A 663 -0.40 -42.57 -21.93
N ALA A 664 -1.38 -41.83 -22.44
CA ALA A 664 -2.53 -42.38 -23.14
C ALA A 664 -2.15 -42.85 -24.55
N LEU A 665 -2.91 -43.79 -25.10
CA LEU A 665 -2.71 -44.29 -26.47
C LEU A 665 -3.58 -43.51 -27.45
N ASP A 666 -2.96 -42.94 -28.48
CA ASP A 666 -3.68 -42.35 -29.63
C ASP A 666 -3.68 -43.32 -30.82
N PRO A 667 -4.85 -43.61 -31.42
CA PRO A 667 -4.92 -44.48 -32.60
C PRO A 667 -4.11 -44.00 -33.81
N TYR A 668 -3.79 -42.70 -33.88
CA TYR A 668 -3.08 -42.07 -35.00
C TYR A 668 -1.67 -41.59 -34.63
N GLY A 669 -1.20 -41.86 -33.40
CA GLY A 669 0.13 -41.47 -32.93
C GLY A 669 0.34 -39.96 -32.83
N ARG A 670 -0.73 -39.17 -32.62
CA ARG A 670 -0.64 -37.71 -32.44
C ARG A 670 -0.08 -37.34 -31.08
N GLU A 671 0.47 -36.12 -30.99
CA GLU A 671 0.88 -35.53 -29.73
C GLU A 671 -0.33 -35.32 -28.82
N LEU A 672 -0.20 -35.72 -27.55
CA LEU A 672 -1.29 -35.69 -26.57
C LEU A 672 -1.07 -34.62 -25.51
N VAL A 673 -2.13 -33.87 -25.23
CA VAL A 673 -2.23 -33.00 -24.07
C VAL A 673 -3.15 -33.60 -23.04
N TYR A 674 -2.83 -33.42 -21.76
CA TYR A 674 -3.54 -34.02 -20.64
C TYR A 674 -4.31 -32.97 -19.87
N GLN A 675 -5.44 -33.38 -19.30
CA GLN A 675 -6.20 -32.58 -18.35
C GLN A 675 -6.39 -33.40 -17.07
N PHE A 676 -6.16 -32.75 -15.94
CA PHE A 676 -6.37 -33.31 -14.61
C PHE A 676 -7.42 -32.51 -13.87
N GLU A 677 -8.17 -33.19 -13.01
CA GLU A 677 -9.07 -32.56 -12.05
C GLU A 677 -8.90 -33.19 -10.68
N VAL A 678 -9.02 -32.38 -9.63
CA VAL A 678 -9.08 -32.83 -8.23
C VAL A 678 -10.17 -32.06 -7.49
N ASP A 679 -10.94 -32.77 -6.66
CA ASP A 679 -12.01 -32.17 -5.86
C ASP A 679 -12.26 -32.97 -4.57
N LYS A 680 -12.96 -32.36 -3.61
CA LYS A 680 -13.44 -33.04 -2.38
C LYS A 680 -14.70 -33.87 -2.62
N VAL A 681 -15.38 -33.67 -3.75
CA VAL A 681 -16.55 -34.45 -4.15
C VAL A 681 -16.26 -35.25 -5.41
N PRO A 682 -16.72 -36.52 -5.48
CA PRO A 682 -16.38 -37.39 -6.61
C PRO A 682 -17.14 -37.02 -7.90
N SER A 683 -18.11 -36.10 -7.80
CA SER A 683 -18.85 -35.50 -8.93
C SER A 683 -18.08 -34.41 -9.68
N PHE A 684 -17.01 -33.84 -9.09
CA PHE A 684 -16.23 -32.73 -9.65
C PHE A 684 -17.06 -31.47 -9.95
N ASP A 685 -18.00 -31.15 -9.07
CA ASP A 685 -18.84 -29.95 -9.08
C ASP A 685 -18.75 -29.18 -7.74
N GLY A 686 -17.77 -29.53 -6.91
CA GLY A 686 -17.55 -28.94 -5.60
C GLY A 686 -16.88 -27.57 -5.66
N SER A 687 -16.96 -26.84 -4.54
CA SER A 687 -16.33 -25.53 -4.39
C SER A 687 -14.79 -25.57 -4.31
N PHE A 688 -14.19 -26.76 -4.28
CA PHE A 688 -12.74 -27.00 -4.19
C PHE A 688 -12.19 -27.67 -5.46
N LEU A 689 -12.98 -27.76 -6.53
CA LEU A 689 -12.53 -28.24 -7.82
C LEU A 689 -11.31 -27.44 -8.26
N GLN A 690 -10.24 -28.14 -8.61
CA GLN A 690 -9.10 -27.59 -9.32
C GLN A 690 -8.88 -28.40 -10.58
N SER A 691 -8.69 -27.69 -11.69
CA SER A 691 -8.31 -28.24 -12.97
C SER A 691 -6.87 -27.87 -13.33
N SER A 692 -6.19 -28.72 -14.08
CA SER A 692 -4.90 -28.37 -14.68
C SER A 692 -4.99 -27.20 -15.67
N ASP A 693 -6.20 -26.86 -16.13
CA ASP A 693 -6.43 -25.73 -17.03
C ASP A 693 -6.73 -24.41 -16.30
N ASP A 694 -6.90 -24.45 -14.97
CA ASP A 694 -7.20 -23.27 -14.18
C ASP A 694 -6.00 -22.33 -14.17
N ARG A 695 -6.25 -21.06 -14.49
CA ARG A 695 -5.26 -19.99 -14.33
C ARG A 695 -5.46 -19.34 -12.97
N PRO A 696 -4.38 -18.99 -12.25
CA PRO A 696 -4.54 -18.19 -11.04
C PRO A 696 -5.26 -16.88 -11.38
N ILE A 697 -6.25 -16.52 -10.57
CA ILE A 697 -7.13 -15.33 -10.75
C ILE A 697 -6.34 -14.06 -11.11
N LEU A 698 -5.12 -13.94 -10.59
CA LEU A 698 -4.26 -12.80 -10.86
C LEU A 698 -3.74 -12.71 -12.31
N PHE A 699 -3.51 -13.84 -12.98
CA PHE A 699 -3.14 -13.84 -14.40
C PHE A 699 -4.28 -13.37 -15.29
N ASP A 700 -5.52 -13.62 -14.88
CA ASP A 700 -6.70 -13.10 -15.59
C ASP A 700 -6.88 -11.59 -15.36
N ALA A 701 -6.37 -11.07 -14.25
CA ALA A 701 -6.45 -9.64 -13.90
C ALA A 701 -5.38 -8.77 -14.63
N LEU A 702 -4.23 -9.36 -15.00
CA LEU A 702 -3.16 -8.68 -15.73
C LEU A 702 -3.33 -8.89 -17.24
N LYS A 703 -3.86 -7.88 -17.93
CA LYS A 703 -4.13 -7.91 -19.38
C LYS A 703 -3.08 -7.11 -20.15
N PRO A 704 -2.07 -7.74 -20.79
CA PRO A 704 -0.97 -7.03 -21.45
C PRO A 704 -1.42 -6.03 -22.51
N GLU A 705 -2.51 -6.35 -23.23
CA GLU A 705 -3.12 -5.47 -24.22
C GLU A 705 -3.64 -4.18 -23.59
N VAL A 706 -4.35 -4.28 -22.47
CA VAL A 706 -4.89 -3.13 -21.72
C VAL A 706 -3.76 -2.31 -21.11
N ILE A 707 -2.70 -2.96 -20.61
CA ILE A 707 -1.47 -2.28 -20.14
C ILE A 707 -0.84 -1.50 -21.31
N GLY A 708 -0.72 -2.11 -22.49
CA GLY A 708 -0.20 -1.45 -23.69
C GLY A 708 -1.02 -0.23 -24.09
N VAL A 709 -2.36 -0.34 -24.07
CA VAL A 709 -3.27 0.78 -24.33
C VAL A 709 -3.07 1.90 -23.31
N GLY A 710 -3.01 1.57 -22.02
CA GLY A 710 -2.72 2.54 -20.95
C GLY A 710 -1.39 3.26 -21.15
N PHE A 711 -0.34 2.54 -21.55
CA PHE A 711 0.96 3.12 -21.85
C PHE A 711 0.90 4.10 -23.03
N VAL A 712 0.29 3.70 -24.14
CA VAL A 712 0.15 4.54 -25.33
C VAL A 712 -0.67 5.79 -25.02
N VAL A 713 -1.77 5.66 -24.27
CA VAL A 713 -2.59 6.80 -23.82
C VAL A 713 -1.78 7.74 -22.93
N GLY A 714 -1.04 7.22 -21.95
CA GLY A 714 -0.20 8.03 -21.07
C GLY A 714 0.88 8.83 -21.82
N VAL A 715 1.60 8.19 -22.74
CA VAL A 715 2.60 8.85 -23.60
C VAL A 715 1.93 9.88 -24.51
N THR A 716 0.80 9.53 -25.13
CA THR A 716 0.08 10.43 -26.04
C THR A 716 -0.41 11.68 -25.32
N ILE A 717 -1.03 11.53 -24.15
CA ILE A 717 -1.46 12.67 -23.32
C ILE A 717 -0.27 13.57 -23.01
N PHE A 718 0.86 12.99 -22.57
CA PHE A 718 2.06 13.77 -22.27
C PHE A 718 2.60 14.52 -23.49
N VAL A 719 2.69 13.86 -24.65
CA VAL A 719 3.18 14.46 -25.90
C VAL A 719 2.24 15.58 -26.35
N VAL A 720 0.93 15.36 -26.33
CA VAL A 720 -0.09 16.35 -26.67
C VAL A 720 0.04 17.57 -25.76
N LEU A 721 0.04 17.38 -24.44
CA LEU A 721 0.21 18.49 -23.50
C LEU A 721 1.52 19.24 -23.74
N SER A 722 2.61 18.51 -24.02
CA SER A 722 3.91 19.11 -24.31
C SER A 722 3.92 19.93 -25.60
N ILE A 723 3.25 19.47 -26.67
CA ILE A 723 3.12 20.18 -27.96
C ILE A 723 2.32 21.47 -27.78
N PHE A 724 1.24 21.43 -26.99
CA PHE A 724 0.40 22.59 -26.74
C PHE A 724 0.92 23.50 -25.61
N GLY A 725 2.06 23.16 -24.98
CA GLY A 725 2.61 23.90 -23.85
C GLY A 725 1.70 23.90 -22.62
N LEU A 726 0.82 22.90 -22.50
CA LEU A 726 -0.10 22.73 -21.38
C LEU A 726 0.60 22.14 -20.15
N PRO A 727 0.10 22.40 -18.93
CA PRO A 727 0.80 21.99 -17.71
C PRO A 727 0.86 20.47 -17.53
N ILE A 728 2.08 19.94 -17.35
CA ILE A 728 2.34 18.51 -17.14
C ILE A 728 1.69 17.99 -15.85
N LEU A 729 1.48 18.88 -14.86
CA LEU A 729 0.74 18.60 -13.62
C LEU A 729 -0.64 17.97 -13.87
N LEU A 730 -1.27 18.22 -15.03
CA LEU A 730 -2.54 17.59 -15.42
C LEU A 730 -2.44 16.06 -15.49
N VAL A 731 -1.31 15.51 -15.98
CA VAL A 731 -1.13 14.06 -16.11
C VAL A 731 -0.99 13.40 -14.74
N PHE A 732 -0.29 14.06 -13.81
CA PHE A 732 -0.13 13.56 -12.44
C PHE A 732 -1.48 13.52 -11.70
N GLY A 733 -2.28 14.58 -11.82
CA GLY A 733 -3.63 14.60 -11.25
C GLY A 733 -4.51 13.50 -11.84
N TYR A 734 -4.50 13.34 -13.17
CA TYR A 734 -5.26 12.31 -13.86
C TYR A 734 -4.98 10.90 -13.28
N ILE A 735 -3.71 10.56 -13.04
CA ILE A 735 -3.32 9.25 -12.47
C ILE A 735 -3.74 9.11 -11.03
N GLN A 736 -3.64 10.18 -10.24
CA GLN A 736 -4.12 10.16 -8.86
C GLN A 736 -5.59 9.75 -8.79
N SER A 737 -6.40 10.12 -9.79
CA SER A 737 -7.81 9.71 -9.88
C SER A 737 -8.04 8.25 -10.27
N LEU A 738 -7.07 7.58 -10.91
CA LEU A 738 -7.18 6.17 -11.31
C LEU A 738 -6.76 5.20 -10.20
N THR A 739 -5.94 5.67 -9.24
CA THR A 739 -5.43 4.85 -8.13
C THR A 739 -6.30 4.93 -6.87
N GLN A 740 -7.29 5.82 -6.86
CA GLN A 740 -8.25 6.00 -5.78
C GLN A 740 -9.67 5.89 -6.33
N ILE A 741 -10.66 5.76 -5.44
CA ILE A 741 -12.06 5.92 -5.82
C ILE A 741 -12.23 7.33 -6.43
N PRO A 742 -12.45 7.47 -7.75
CA PRO A 742 -12.25 8.74 -8.44
C PRO A 742 -13.09 9.86 -7.83
N HIS A 743 -14.33 9.56 -7.45
CA HIS A 743 -15.32 10.52 -6.98
C HIS A 743 -15.03 11.11 -5.59
N VAL A 744 -14.10 10.53 -4.82
CA VAL A 744 -13.63 11.12 -3.54
C VAL A 744 -12.82 12.40 -3.77
N LEU A 745 -12.18 12.55 -4.93
CA LEU A 745 -11.34 13.70 -5.27
C LEU A 745 -12.15 14.86 -5.89
N VAL A 746 -13.41 14.63 -6.26
CA VAL A 746 -14.18 15.58 -7.08
C VAL A 746 -14.39 16.93 -6.38
N THR A 747 -14.48 16.96 -5.05
CA THR A 747 -14.69 18.19 -4.28
C THR A 747 -13.44 19.05 -4.15
N GLN A 748 -12.25 18.54 -4.45
CA GLN A 748 -11.02 19.34 -4.48
C GLN A 748 -11.09 20.46 -5.51
N ILE A 749 -11.77 20.23 -6.66
CA ILE A 749 -11.90 21.26 -7.70
C ILE A 749 -12.63 22.50 -7.18
N VAL A 750 -13.59 22.34 -6.28
CA VAL A 750 -14.31 23.46 -5.65
C VAL A 750 -13.34 24.35 -4.89
N GLY A 751 -12.44 23.74 -4.11
CA GLY A 751 -11.37 24.44 -3.41
C GLY A 751 -10.41 25.17 -4.34
N ALA A 752 -9.96 24.50 -5.40
CA ALA A 752 -9.03 25.06 -6.37
C ALA A 752 -9.63 26.25 -7.14
N LEU A 753 -10.91 26.16 -7.52
CA LEU A 753 -11.65 27.25 -8.15
C LEU A 753 -11.82 28.44 -7.21
N LEU A 754 -12.20 28.20 -5.95
CA LEU A 754 -12.32 29.25 -4.93
C LEU A 754 -10.98 29.97 -4.70
N ALA A 755 -9.89 29.21 -4.55
CA ALA A 755 -8.56 29.77 -4.40
C ALA A 755 -8.19 30.66 -5.60
N ARG A 756 -8.28 30.12 -6.83
CA ARG A 756 -7.83 30.79 -8.05
C ARG A 756 -8.66 32.01 -8.43
N PHE A 757 -9.99 31.91 -8.37
CA PHE A 757 -10.87 32.92 -8.93
C PHE A 757 -11.37 33.97 -7.92
N TYR A 758 -11.41 33.63 -6.63
CA TYR A 758 -11.86 34.54 -5.58
C TYR A 758 -10.72 34.98 -4.68
N PHE A 759 -10.05 34.05 -4.00
CA PHE A 759 -9.10 34.41 -2.95
C PHE A 759 -7.79 35.02 -3.46
N TRP A 760 -7.26 34.52 -4.58
CA TRP A 760 -6.07 35.12 -5.20
C TRP A 760 -6.30 36.56 -5.64
N LYS A 761 -7.50 36.88 -6.14
CA LYS A 761 -7.86 38.25 -6.53
C LYS A 761 -8.03 39.16 -5.31
N LYS A 762 -8.52 38.61 -4.20
CA LYS A 762 -8.83 39.38 -2.97
C LYS A 762 -7.59 39.66 -2.11
N TYR A 763 -6.73 38.67 -1.92
CA TYR A 763 -5.60 38.74 -0.97
C TYR A 763 -4.23 38.73 -1.64
N GLY A 764 -4.16 38.45 -2.95
CA GLY A 764 -2.91 38.17 -3.65
C GLY A 764 -2.50 36.69 -3.55
N ARG A 765 -1.78 36.19 -4.55
CA ARG A 765 -1.44 34.76 -4.69
C ARG A 765 -0.57 34.25 -3.55
N GLN A 766 0.57 34.90 -3.32
CA GLN A 766 1.56 34.50 -2.31
C GLN A 766 0.93 34.57 -0.91
N GLN A 767 0.30 35.70 -0.57
CA GLN A 767 -0.35 35.90 0.72
C GLN A 767 -1.49 34.90 0.97
N TRP A 768 -2.32 34.60 -0.03
CA TRP A 768 -3.37 33.59 0.12
C TRP A 768 -2.81 32.21 0.40
N ARG A 769 -1.73 31.79 -0.26
CA ARG A 769 -1.11 30.48 0.00
C ARG A 769 -0.66 30.35 1.46
N LEU A 770 -0.10 31.42 2.02
CA LEU A 770 0.23 31.50 3.45
C LEU A 770 -1.04 31.35 4.32
N TYR A 771 -2.12 32.07 3.96
CA TYR A 771 -3.39 31.99 4.68
C TYR A 771 -4.01 30.60 4.61
N ALA A 772 -4.06 30.00 3.42
CA ALA A 772 -4.63 28.68 3.19
C ALA A 772 -3.89 27.60 4.00
N ALA A 773 -2.56 27.63 4.04
CA ALA A 773 -1.76 26.69 4.84
C ALA A 773 -2.12 26.75 6.32
N VAL A 774 -2.18 27.97 6.89
CA VAL A 774 -2.53 28.18 8.30
C VAL A 774 -4.00 27.85 8.58
N LEU A 775 -4.90 28.13 7.63
CA LEU A 775 -6.33 27.82 7.73
C LEU A 775 -6.59 26.31 7.76
N VAL A 776 -5.95 25.56 6.87
CA VAL A 776 -6.05 24.09 6.78
C VAL A 776 -5.53 23.44 8.07
N VAL A 777 -4.43 23.95 8.61
CA VAL A 777 -3.90 23.51 9.90
C VAL A 777 -4.92 23.77 11.01
N GLY A 778 -5.44 24.99 11.11
CA GLY A 778 -6.51 25.34 12.07
C GLY A 778 -7.70 24.39 11.96
N PHE A 779 -8.22 24.18 10.75
CA PHE A 779 -9.33 23.24 10.49
C PHE A 779 -9.02 21.83 10.98
N SER A 780 -7.82 21.34 10.69
CA SER A 780 -7.37 20.01 11.11
C SER A 780 -7.31 19.91 12.64
N VAL A 781 -6.86 20.97 13.34
CA VAL A 781 -6.89 21.05 14.81
C VAL A 781 -8.33 21.04 15.36
N GLY A 782 -9.24 21.79 14.74
CA GLY A 782 -10.65 21.81 15.16
C GLY A 782 -11.32 20.44 15.00
N MET A 783 -11.08 19.79 13.86
CA MET A 783 -11.53 18.42 13.60
C MET A 783 -10.99 17.42 14.61
N ALA A 784 -9.70 17.51 14.86
CA ALA A 784 -8.97 16.69 15.80
C ALA A 784 -9.49 16.78 17.24
N LEU A 785 -9.68 17.99 17.76
CA LEU A 785 -10.12 18.22 19.13
C LEU A 785 -11.51 17.61 19.38
N VAL A 786 -12.46 17.88 18.50
CA VAL A 786 -13.82 17.34 18.59
C VAL A 786 -13.81 15.84 18.36
N GLY A 787 -13.06 15.34 17.39
CA GLY A 787 -12.92 13.91 17.12
C GLY A 787 -12.42 13.16 18.34
N MET A 788 -11.31 13.62 18.96
CA MET A 788 -10.78 13.00 20.17
C MET A 788 -11.75 13.07 21.34
N ALA A 789 -12.36 14.22 21.60
CA ALA A 789 -13.34 14.34 22.68
C ALA A 789 -14.54 13.39 22.50
N SER A 790 -15.08 13.31 21.28
CA SER A 790 -16.23 12.46 20.95
C SER A 790 -15.89 10.98 21.08
N VAL A 791 -14.71 10.60 20.60
CA VAL A 791 -14.17 9.26 20.74
C VAL A 791 -13.94 8.91 22.21
N SER A 792 -13.33 9.79 23.00
CA SER A 792 -13.14 9.56 24.44
C SER A 792 -14.46 9.36 25.18
N ILE A 793 -15.49 10.15 24.85
CA ILE A 793 -16.84 9.98 25.42
C ILE A 793 -17.42 8.62 25.02
N ALA A 794 -17.36 8.26 23.73
CA ALA A 794 -17.87 6.99 23.23
C ALA A 794 -17.13 5.79 23.87
N MET A 795 -15.82 5.92 24.08
CA MET A 795 -15.00 4.92 24.76
C MET A 795 -15.39 4.76 26.22
N ILE A 796 -15.49 5.86 26.99
CA ILE A 796 -15.89 5.81 28.40
C ILE A 796 -17.24 5.12 28.53
N GLN A 797 -18.20 5.47 27.68
CA GLN A 797 -19.54 4.86 27.73
C GLN A 797 -19.52 3.37 27.38
N LYS A 798 -18.78 2.96 26.34
CA LYS A 798 -18.61 1.54 26.00
C LYS A 798 -17.90 0.74 27.10
N SER A 799 -16.88 1.31 27.73
CA SER A 799 -16.19 0.68 28.87
C SER A 799 -17.09 0.53 30.09
N VAL A 800 -18.03 1.45 30.30
CA VAL A 800 -19.02 1.35 31.39
C VAL A 800 -20.12 0.34 31.06
N SER A 801 -20.55 0.21 29.80
CA SER A 801 -21.60 -0.75 29.40
C SER A 801 -21.15 -2.21 29.43
N VAL A 802 -19.85 -2.49 29.25
CA VAL A 802 -19.29 -3.85 29.37
C VAL A 802 -19.33 -4.36 30.82
N LEU A 803 -19.40 -3.48 31.83
CA LEU A 803 -19.55 -3.88 33.23
C LEU A 803 -20.98 -4.33 33.60
N LEU A 804 -21.96 -4.17 32.70
CA LEU A 804 -23.37 -4.52 32.94
C LEU A 804 -23.82 -5.83 32.29
N PHE A 805 -22.92 -6.62 31.70
CA PHE A 805 -23.21 -7.95 31.16
C PHE A 805 -22.19 -9.00 31.59
#